data_AF-A0AAW2B0X5-F1
#
_entry.id   AF-A0AAW2B0X5-F1
#
_cell.length_a   1.000
_cell.length_b   1.000
_cell.length_c   1.000
_cell.angle_alpha   90.00
_cell.angle_beta   90.00
_cell.angle_gamma   90.00
#
_symmetry.space_group_name_H-M   'P 1'
#
loop_
_entity.id
_entity.type
_entity.pdbx_description
1 polymer ?
#
loop_
_entity_poly.entity_id
_entity_poly.type
_entity_poly.pdbx_seq_one_letter_code
_entity_poly.pdbx_strand_id
1 'polypeptide(L)'
;MKTEPYSLQMYVKAQENRVRHETEEKYKEELKRMEDEIKELKQNIHLEGAECSDYLKFLRIVLIGRTGNGKSATGNTILGRNEFVSQPSMDSVTAVCEKGVGEVDGRSVAVVDTPGLFDTTMTNDEMVEEIVKCVSLSSPGPHVFVIVLTVGRFIQVEADTLDLIKEIFGHKAAQFSIILFTRGDELGNETIEDYVKRGNNADLKKLMRDCGNRFLSFNNKEKQDKTQVIQLLNMIEELKNTNKGRYFTNRMFEEAEMSIKKRMDEILKEKEREIQTQKEELQAKYEREMKDMMKTLEEEKQRAEEERKKMLNQLRKKEEKLRKEFEEKEKTEQKIREIETQKQSEEEKQQRAEYHQKIEEMKREIENQRSQYEKQQKEREEEDRKREEKYRQDQEKMKNKQERIIAELQKKQEKDIKKRDAEERKRIKQDERERRRWERKIKDAENDKKEIQEEIKRQQTEWEDEKKQQMSDREEEERKRKEKHEKQLREKQEELEKMKKRFEKEREEKRQKIEEERQKQRREREEKEREYEEKKTEMERYYEQLEQERKEEWERRKRDDEERREEERKRSVRMIEDLKREQEEMKKREEEDKKRKEQEEKERVMKPKHEGKIKLMKKKHEDEARKQAEEFNDFREKKEQHIQELQQMLDERKRQHELMEKQYQDLQVQKGEEIKELLQEVEKLKNKSGKCVIL
;
A
#
# COMPACT_ATOMS: atom_id res chain seq x y z
N MET A 1 -4.66 -2.26 -10.22
CA MET A 1 -4.42 -2.90 -8.91
C MET A 1 -3.58 -1.93 -8.09
N LYS A 2 -4.15 -1.30 -7.05
CA LYS A 2 -3.34 -0.54 -6.09
C LYS A 2 -2.68 -1.57 -5.18
N THR A 3 -1.38 -1.77 -5.33
CA THR A 3 -0.59 -2.59 -4.41
C THR A 3 -0.68 -1.93 -3.03
N GLU A 4 -1.36 -2.59 -2.09
CA GLU A 4 -1.35 -2.17 -0.70
C GLU A 4 0.11 -2.13 -0.21
N PRO A 5 0.57 -1.04 0.43
CA PRO A 5 1.92 -0.98 0.94
C PRO A 5 2.11 -2.08 1.98
N TYR A 6 3.16 -2.88 1.79
CA TYR A 6 3.52 -4.01 2.64
C TYR A 6 3.70 -3.52 4.08
N SER A 7 2.80 -3.87 5.00
CA SER A 7 2.88 -3.43 6.39
C SER A 7 4.07 -4.10 7.09
N LEU A 8 4.63 -3.45 8.11
CA LEU A 8 5.70 -4.05 8.93
C LEU A 8 5.28 -5.41 9.51
N GLN A 9 4.00 -5.56 9.81
CA GLN A 9 3.43 -6.85 10.24
C GLN A 9 3.39 -7.89 9.11
N MET A 10 3.09 -7.51 7.87
CA MET A 10 3.21 -8.43 6.72
C MET A 10 4.66 -8.84 6.49
N TYR A 11 5.62 -7.95 6.72
CA TYR A 11 7.05 -8.29 6.66
C TYR A 11 7.44 -9.28 7.75
N VAL A 12 7.12 -9.00 9.01
CA VAL A 12 7.41 -9.90 10.13
C VAL A 12 6.71 -11.25 9.95
N LYS A 13 5.45 -11.27 9.53
CA LYS A 13 4.70 -12.51 9.29
C LYS A 13 5.19 -13.29 8.07
N ALA A 14 5.63 -12.61 7.02
CA ALA A 14 6.25 -13.28 5.88
C ALA A 14 7.63 -13.86 6.24
N GLN A 15 8.40 -13.17 7.10
CA GLN A 15 9.62 -13.71 7.68
C GLN A 15 9.32 -14.93 8.56
N GLU A 16 8.30 -14.86 9.44
CA GLU A 16 7.83 -16.00 10.26
C GLU A 16 7.50 -17.19 9.37
N ASN A 17 6.64 -17.01 8.36
CA ASN A 17 6.24 -18.09 7.47
C ASN A 17 7.40 -18.65 6.65
N ARG A 18 8.32 -17.81 6.19
CA ARG A 18 9.48 -18.23 5.41
C ARG A 18 10.43 -19.06 6.25
N VAL A 19 10.82 -18.56 7.43
CA VAL A 19 11.75 -19.27 8.31
C VAL A 19 11.11 -20.54 8.83
N ARG A 20 9.82 -20.52 9.18
CA ARG A 20 9.05 -21.70 9.56
C ARG A 20 9.01 -22.75 8.45
N HIS A 21 8.78 -22.34 7.21
CA HIS A 21 8.80 -23.26 6.07
C HIS A 21 10.21 -23.83 5.86
N GLU A 22 11.25 -23.01 5.94
CA GLU A 22 12.65 -23.46 5.79
C GLU A 22 13.06 -24.44 6.91
N THR A 23 12.58 -24.24 8.14
CA THR A 23 12.79 -25.21 9.23
C THR A 23 11.95 -26.46 9.04
N GLU A 24 10.64 -26.35 8.80
CA GLU A 24 9.77 -27.50 8.55
C GLU A 24 10.27 -28.39 7.40
N GLU A 25 10.78 -27.82 6.32
CA GLU A 25 11.34 -28.60 5.21
C GLU A 25 12.64 -29.31 5.59
N LYS A 26 13.57 -28.65 6.30
CA LYS A 26 14.79 -29.31 6.81
C LYS A 26 14.46 -30.51 7.70
N TYR A 27 13.50 -30.34 8.61
CA TYR A 27 13.09 -31.42 9.52
C TYR A 27 12.35 -32.55 8.78
N LYS A 28 11.54 -32.24 7.76
CA LYS A 28 10.94 -33.26 6.90
C LYS A 28 11.98 -34.03 6.10
N GLU A 29 13.00 -33.36 5.57
CA GLU A 29 14.09 -34.01 4.84
C GLU A 29 14.89 -34.93 5.76
N GLU A 30 15.25 -34.49 6.97
CA GLU A 30 15.94 -35.34 7.96
C GLU A 30 15.07 -36.49 8.46
N LEU A 31 13.77 -36.27 8.72
CA LEU A 31 12.83 -37.35 9.06
C LEU A 31 12.70 -38.36 7.93
N LYS A 32 12.58 -37.90 6.68
CA LYS A 32 12.51 -38.76 5.52
C LYS A 32 13.81 -39.54 5.35
N ARG A 33 14.97 -38.91 5.58
CA ARG A 33 16.29 -39.57 5.55
C ARG A 33 16.37 -40.67 6.61
N MET A 34 15.94 -40.41 7.84
CA MET A 34 15.88 -41.43 8.89
C MET A 34 14.86 -42.53 8.58
N GLU A 35 13.71 -42.21 7.98
CA GLU A 35 12.72 -43.22 7.54
C GLU A 35 13.25 -44.08 6.39
N ASP A 36 13.99 -43.47 5.46
CA ASP A 36 14.70 -44.16 4.38
C ASP A 36 15.84 -45.01 4.96
N GLU A 37 16.58 -44.55 5.98
CA GLU A 37 17.58 -45.34 6.72
C GLU A 37 16.93 -46.51 7.47
N ILE A 38 15.74 -46.34 8.09
CA ILE A 38 14.97 -47.44 8.69
C ILE A 38 14.58 -48.45 7.62
N LYS A 39 14.11 -47.96 6.47
CA LYS A 39 13.68 -48.81 5.37
C LYS A 39 14.86 -49.54 4.74
N GLU A 40 15.98 -48.87 4.59
CA GLU A 40 17.23 -49.42 4.07
C GLU A 40 17.84 -50.40 5.07
N LEU A 41 17.82 -50.14 6.38
CA LEU A 41 18.23 -51.11 7.40
C LEU A 41 17.30 -52.31 7.42
N LYS A 42 15.97 -52.11 7.34
CA LYS A 42 15.01 -53.21 7.22
C LYS A 42 15.25 -54.02 5.94
N GLN A 43 15.57 -53.36 4.82
CA GLN A 43 15.90 -54.01 3.56
C GLN A 43 17.27 -54.68 3.61
N ASN A 44 18.27 -54.10 4.25
CA ASN A 44 19.62 -54.64 4.41
C ASN A 44 19.62 -55.81 5.38
N ILE A 45 18.76 -55.82 6.39
CA ILE A 45 18.50 -56.99 7.22
C ILE A 45 17.64 -58.00 6.47
N HIS A 46 16.71 -57.57 5.61
CA HIS A 46 16.02 -58.51 4.71
C HIS A 46 16.96 -59.04 3.62
N LEU A 47 18.06 -58.35 3.31
CA LEU A 47 19.09 -58.72 2.36
C LEU A 47 20.25 -59.46 3.04
N GLU A 48 20.54 -59.25 4.32
CA GLU A 48 21.47 -60.02 5.16
C GLU A 48 20.74 -61.25 5.75
N GLY A 49 19.43 -61.16 5.93
CA GLY A 49 18.48 -62.25 6.15
C GLY A 49 18.07 -62.96 4.85
N ALA A 50 18.16 -62.30 3.70
CA ALA A 50 18.16 -62.98 2.40
C ALA A 50 19.58 -63.41 1.98
N GLU A 51 20.65 -62.90 2.60
CA GLU A 51 21.92 -63.60 2.65
C GLU A 51 21.80 -64.76 3.61
N CYS A 52 20.93 -64.74 4.64
CA CYS A 52 20.53 -65.98 5.33
C CYS A 52 19.70 -66.90 4.42
N SER A 53 18.94 -66.36 3.45
CA SER A 53 18.30 -67.15 2.38
C SER A 53 19.29 -67.62 1.29
N ASP A 54 20.39 -66.91 1.04
CA ASP A 54 21.42 -67.34 0.10
C ASP A 54 22.42 -68.28 0.81
N TYR A 55 22.64 -68.17 2.13
CA TYR A 55 23.25 -69.17 3.01
C TYR A 55 22.49 -70.51 2.98
N LEU A 56 21.17 -70.47 2.74
CA LEU A 56 20.38 -71.66 2.42
C LEU A 56 20.58 -72.18 0.99
N LYS A 57 21.04 -71.35 0.04
CA LYS A 57 21.36 -71.74 -1.34
C LYS A 57 22.79 -72.25 -1.53
N PHE A 58 23.75 -71.92 -0.64
CA PHE A 58 25.11 -72.45 -0.76
C PHE A 58 25.11 -73.97 -0.65
N LEU A 59 25.79 -74.63 -1.58
CA LEU A 59 26.12 -76.04 -1.46
C LEU A 59 27.21 -76.20 -0.40
N ARG A 60 26.79 -76.59 0.81
CA ARG A 60 27.66 -76.82 1.98
C ARG A 60 28.33 -78.21 1.92
N ILE A 61 29.64 -78.23 1.72
CA ILE A 61 30.50 -79.43 1.64
C ILE A 61 31.39 -79.45 2.88
N VAL A 62 31.41 -80.56 3.62
CA VAL A 62 32.34 -80.76 4.74
C VAL A 62 33.36 -81.83 4.37
N LEU A 63 34.65 -81.49 4.39
CA LEU A 63 35.75 -82.40 4.07
C LEU A 63 36.20 -83.13 5.33
N ILE A 64 36.19 -84.46 5.31
CA ILE A 64 36.51 -85.33 6.45
C ILE A 64 37.58 -86.34 6.03
N GLY A 65 38.54 -86.63 6.91
CA GLY A 65 39.54 -87.67 6.69
C GLY A 65 40.79 -87.46 7.53
N ARG A 66 41.69 -88.44 7.49
CA ARG A 66 42.99 -88.40 8.19
C ARG A 66 43.85 -87.22 7.75
N THR A 67 44.78 -86.76 8.58
CA THR A 67 45.80 -85.78 8.14
C THR A 67 46.70 -86.39 7.06
N GLY A 68 47.15 -85.55 6.14
CA GLY A 68 48.00 -85.98 5.02
C GLY A 68 47.25 -86.60 3.84
N ASN A 69 45.95 -86.91 3.96
CA ASN A 69 45.13 -87.41 2.84
C ASN A 69 44.76 -86.32 1.81
N GLY A 70 45.10 -85.04 2.08
CA GLY A 70 44.92 -83.95 1.12
C GLY A 70 43.56 -83.24 1.17
N LYS A 71 42.96 -83.10 2.35
CA LYS A 71 41.67 -82.38 2.55
C LYS A 71 41.74 -80.92 2.08
N SER A 72 42.65 -80.12 2.62
CA SER A 72 42.83 -78.71 2.25
C SER A 72 43.15 -78.53 0.76
N ALA A 73 43.96 -79.42 0.18
CA ALA A 73 44.23 -79.44 -1.27
C ALA A 73 42.97 -79.73 -2.09
N THR A 74 42.12 -80.63 -1.61
CA THR A 74 40.82 -80.95 -2.23
C THR A 74 39.87 -79.75 -2.14
N GLY A 75 39.81 -79.07 -0.98
CA GLY A 75 39.02 -77.86 -0.80
C GLY A 75 39.44 -76.72 -1.75
N ASN A 76 40.74 -76.54 -1.94
CA ASN A 76 41.28 -75.58 -2.91
C ASN A 76 40.93 -75.96 -4.35
N THR A 77 40.97 -77.25 -4.67
CA THR A 77 40.61 -77.76 -5.99
C THR A 77 39.12 -77.53 -6.28
N ILE A 78 38.25 -77.78 -5.30
CA ILE A 78 36.81 -77.51 -5.40
C ILE A 78 36.53 -76.02 -5.61
N LEU A 79 37.17 -75.14 -4.83
CA LEU A 79 36.98 -73.69 -4.92
C LEU A 79 37.73 -73.05 -6.10
N GLY A 80 38.61 -73.79 -6.79
CA GLY A 80 39.42 -73.30 -7.89
C GLY A 80 40.47 -72.25 -7.51
N ARG A 81 40.73 -72.04 -6.20
CA ARG A 81 41.69 -71.07 -5.65
C ARG A 81 42.34 -71.60 -4.38
N ASN A 82 43.50 -71.05 -4.03
CA ASN A 82 44.20 -71.41 -2.77
C ASN A 82 43.54 -70.70 -1.58
N GLU A 83 42.43 -71.26 -1.08
CA GLU A 83 41.71 -70.74 0.09
C GLU A 83 42.31 -71.27 1.40
N PHE A 84 42.61 -72.57 1.45
CA PHE A 84 43.15 -73.29 2.59
C PHE A 84 44.66 -73.52 2.44
N VAL A 85 45.40 -73.50 3.55
CA VAL A 85 46.85 -73.75 3.52
C VAL A 85 47.12 -75.25 3.31
N SER A 86 47.75 -75.62 2.19
CA SER A 86 48.10 -77.00 1.86
C SER A 86 49.59 -77.14 1.54
N GLN A 87 50.38 -77.68 2.47
CA GLN A 87 51.82 -77.92 2.30
C GLN A 87 52.20 -79.33 2.80
N PRO A 88 53.14 -80.03 2.13
CA PRO A 88 53.69 -81.28 2.65
C PRO A 88 54.53 -80.98 3.90
N SER A 89 54.05 -81.40 5.07
CA SER A 89 54.71 -81.24 6.37
C SER A 89 54.69 -82.57 7.12
N MET A 90 55.63 -82.76 8.06
CA MET A 90 55.60 -83.88 9.00
C MET A 90 54.56 -83.69 10.12
N ASP A 91 54.15 -82.43 10.35
CA ASP A 91 53.13 -82.03 11.32
C ASP A 91 51.82 -81.60 10.63
N SER A 92 50.69 -81.66 11.34
CA SER A 92 49.41 -81.16 10.81
C SER A 92 49.47 -79.66 10.54
N VAL A 93 49.16 -79.25 9.31
CA VAL A 93 49.17 -77.84 8.87
C VAL A 93 47.84 -77.14 9.22
N THR A 94 46.73 -77.87 9.18
CA THR A 94 45.39 -77.36 9.54
C THR A 94 45.07 -77.77 10.97
N ALA A 95 45.06 -76.81 11.90
CA ALA A 95 44.79 -77.05 13.31
C ALA A 95 43.33 -76.78 13.71
N VAL A 96 42.56 -76.11 12.85
CA VAL A 96 41.25 -75.54 13.17
C VAL A 96 40.33 -75.62 11.95
N CYS A 97 39.02 -75.82 12.14
CA CYS A 97 38.04 -75.82 11.06
C CYS A 97 37.97 -74.44 10.38
N GLU A 98 38.15 -74.42 9.06
CA GLU A 98 38.07 -73.22 8.24
C GLU A 98 36.94 -73.35 7.21
N LYS A 99 36.24 -72.25 6.93
CA LYS A 99 35.17 -72.20 5.93
C LYS A 99 35.58 -71.29 4.77
N GLY A 100 35.70 -71.88 3.60
CA GLY A 100 35.91 -71.19 2.33
C GLY A 100 34.60 -71.09 1.56
N VAL A 101 34.35 -69.95 0.92
CA VAL A 101 33.12 -69.71 0.14
C VAL A 101 33.47 -69.15 -1.23
N GLY A 102 32.91 -69.73 -2.29
CA GLY A 102 33.16 -69.29 -3.66
C GLY A 102 32.06 -69.71 -4.64
N GLU A 103 32.09 -69.13 -5.83
CA GLU A 103 31.22 -69.53 -6.94
C GLU A 103 31.97 -70.51 -7.85
N VAL A 104 31.39 -71.69 -8.06
CA VAL A 104 31.98 -72.79 -8.83
C VAL A 104 30.92 -73.29 -9.81
N ASP A 105 31.22 -73.24 -11.11
CA ASP A 105 30.30 -73.65 -12.19
C ASP A 105 28.90 -73.01 -12.09
N GLY A 106 28.86 -71.71 -11.74
CA GLY A 106 27.62 -70.93 -11.55
C GLY A 106 26.83 -71.26 -10.27
N ARG A 107 27.42 -72.03 -9.34
CA ARG A 107 26.82 -72.40 -8.06
C ARG A 107 27.63 -71.83 -6.90
N SER A 108 26.94 -71.29 -5.91
CA SER A 108 27.56 -70.84 -4.67
C SER A 108 27.90 -72.05 -3.80
N VAL A 109 29.18 -72.30 -3.56
CA VAL A 109 29.69 -73.46 -2.81
C VAL A 109 30.39 -72.99 -1.54
N ALA A 110 30.08 -73.61 -0.41
CA ALA A 110 30.76 -73.40 0.85
C ALA A 110 31.47 -74.69 1.26
N VAL A 111 32.79 -74.66 1.32
CA VAL A 111 33.62 -75.80 1.72
C VAL A 111 34.10 -75.56 3.15
N VAL A 112 33.84 -76.49 4.04
CA VAL A 112 34.41 -76.52 5.39
C VAL A 112 35.54 -77.54 5.39
N ASP A 113 36.78 -77.05 5.52
CA ASP A 113 37.94 -77.88 5.75
C ASP A 113 38.03 -78.18 7.25
N THR A 114 37.98 -79.45 7.62
CA THR A 114 38.18 -79.85 9.01
C THR A 114 39.65 -80.20 9.23
N PRO A 115 40.19 -80.04 10.44
CA PRO A 115 41.49 -80.63 10.78
C PRO A 115 41.43 -82.16 10.63
N GLY A 116 42.54 -82.85 10.88
CA GLY A 116 42.54 -84.31 11.05
C GLY A 116 41.72 -84.73 12.26
N LEU A 117 40.40 -84.58 12.18
CA LEU A 117 39.41 -84.87 13.23
C LEU A 117 39.43 -86.35 13.66
N PHE A 118 40.28 -87.16 13.00
CA PHE A 118 40.41 -88.62 13.12
C PHE A 118 41.88 -89.06 13.26
N ASP A 119 42.82 -88.13 13.53
CA ASP A 119 44.20 -88.47 13.86
C ASP A 119 44.35 -88.77 15.36
N THR A 120 45.15 -89.79 15.70
CA THR A 120 45.47 -90.20 17.09
C THR A 120 46.27 -89.16 17.90
N THR A 121 46.49 -87.95 17.38
CA THR A 121 47.30 -86.89 17.98
C THR A 121 46.48 -85.81 18.68
N MET A 122 45.16 -85.74 18.48
CA MET A 122 44.28 -84.76 19.15
C MET A 122 43.69 -85.34 20.44
N THR A 123 43.49 -84.49 21.46
CA THR A 123 42.76 -84.87 22.67
C THR A 123 41.25 -84.93 22.43
N ASN A 124 40.51 -85.64 23.29
CA ASN A 124 39.04 -85.72 23.17
C ASN A 124 38.36 -84.35 23.28
N ASP A 125 38.89 -83.43 24.09
CA ASP A 125 38.30 -82.10 24.28
C ASP A 125 38.49 -81.22 23.04
N GLU A 126 39.68 -81.24 22.42
CA GLU A 126 39.96 -80.54 21.15
C GLU A 126 39.10 -81.10 20.01
N MET A 127 38.86 -82.41 19.99
CA MET A 127 37.99 -83.04 19.01
C MET A 127 36.54 -82.54 19.15
N VAL A 128 36.02 -82.46 20.37
CA VAL A 128 34.65 -81.96 20.63
C VAL A 128 34.52 -80.49 20.23
N GLU A 129 35.51 -79.65 20.54
CA GLU A 129 35.50 -78.24 20.15
C GLU A 129 35.46 -78.05 18.62
N GLU A 130 36.27 -78.83 17.89
CA GLU A 130 36.30 -78.79 16.43
C GLU A 130 35.01 -79.35 15.80
N ILE A 131 34.37 -80.35 16.43
CA ILE A 131 33.03 -80.81 16.03
C ILE A 131 32.01 -79.68 16.18
N VAL A 132 31.98 -79.00 17.33
CA VAL A 132 31.05 -77.88 17.58
C VAL A 132 31.29 -76.74 16.58
N LYS A 133 32.56 -76.44 16.28
CA LYS A 133 32.92 -75.43 15.29
C LYS A 133 32.49 -75.83 13.88
N CYS A 134 32.71 -77.09 13.49
CA CYS A 134 32.25 -77.63 12.21
C CYS A 134 30.72 -77.55 12.08
N VAL A 135 29.97 -77.93 13.12
CA VAL A 135 28.50 -77.83 13.17
C VAL A 135 28.06 -76.37 13.00
N SER A 136 28.71 -75.44 13.69
CA SER A 136 28.41 -74.00 13.60
C SER A 136 28.67 -73.44 12.19
N LEU A 137 29.78 -73.81 11.55
CA LEU A 137 30.16 -73.31 10.22
C LEU A 137 29.33 -73.93 9.08
N SER A 138 28.80 -75.14 9.30
CA SER A 138 27.99 -75.89 8.33
C SER A 138 26.48 -75.82 8.58
N SER A 139 26.02 -75.12 9.63
CA SER A 139 24.60 -74.85 9.92
C SER A 139 23.85 -74.22 8.72
N PRO A 140 22.59 -74.60 8.43
CA PRO A 140 21.71 -75.53 9.16
C PRO A 140 22.04 -77.02 8.98
N GLY A 141 23.13 -77.32 8.28
CA GLY A 141 23.71 -78.65 8.15
C GLY A 141 24.29 -78.90 6.76
N PRO A 142 25.27 -79.80 6.60
CA PRO A 142 25.97 -80.02 5.33
C PRO A 142 25.09 -80.72 4.30
N HIS A 143 25.26 -80.37 3.03
CA HIS A 143 24.63 -81.11 1.93
C HIS A 143 25.36 -82.43 1.65
N VAL A 144 26.68 -82.44 1.87
CA VAL A 144 27.50 -83.62 1.67
C VAL A 144 28.69 -83.63 2.64
N PHE A 145 29.03 -84.82 3.12
CA PHE A 145 30.31 -85.12 3.76
C PHE A 145 31.23 -85.81 2.76
N VAL A 146 32.40 -85.25 2.48
CA VAL A 146 33.37 -85.85 1.56
C VAL A 146 34.46 -86.52 2.38
N ILE A 147 34.52 -87.84 2.34
CA ILE A 147 35.52 -88.65 3.03
C ILE A 147 36.75 -88.78 2.13
N VAL A 148 37.81 -88.06 2.48
CA VAL A 148 39.05 -87.94 1.71
C VAL A 148 40.02 -89.06 2.09
N LEU A 149 40.24 -89.98 1.16
CA LEU A 149 41.19 -91.08 1.22
C LEU A 149 42.34 -90.84 0.24
N THR A 150 43.46 -91.53 0.42
CA THR A 150 44.58 -91.47 -0.55
C THR A 150 44.63 -92.76 -1.35
N VAL A 151 44.96 -92.71 -2.65
CA VAL A 151 45.29 -93.92 -3.43
C VAL A 151 46.49 -94.62 -2.76
N GLY A 152 46.41 -95.94 -2.58
CA GLY A 152 47.41 -96.74 -1.86
C GLY A 152 46.83 -97.57 -0.71
N ARG A 153 47.65 -97.78 0.34
CA ARG A 153 47.30 -98.66 1.47
C ARG A 153 46.17 -98.05 2.32
N PHE A 154 45.01 -98.71 2.31
CA PHE A 154 43.92 -98.45 3.25
C PHE A 154 44.31 -98.95 4.66
N ILE A 155 44.22 -98.09 5.67
CA ILE A 155 44.59 -98.40 7.05
C ILE A 155 43.39 -98.37 8.00
N GLN A 156 43.53 -99.00 9.18
CA GLN A 156 42.45 -99.08 10.17
C GLN A 156 41.87 -97.71 10.56
N VAL A 157 42.71 -96.68 10.69
CA VAL A 157 42.29 -95.30 11.00
C VAL A 157 41.25 -94.77 9.99
N GLU A 158 41.35 -95.16 8.72
CA GLU A 158 40.40 -94.75 7.68
C GLU A 158 39.07 -95.52 7.77
N ALA A 159 39.09 -96.77 8.28
CA ALA A 159 37.87 -97.52 8.58
C ALA A 159 37.14 -96.92 9.80
N ASP A 160 37.90 -96.57 10.84
CA ASP A 160 37.37 -96.01 12.10
C ASP A 160 36.76 -94.62 11.88
N THR A 161 37.26 -93.86 10.90
CA THR A 161 36.72 -92.54 10.50
C THR A 161 35.21 -92.60 10.21
N LEU A 162 34.72 -93.62 9.50
CA LEU A 162 33.30 -93.73 9.16
C LEU A 162 32.44 -94.10 10.38
N ASP A 163 32.92 -95.01 11.22
CA ASP A 163 32.18 -95.42 12.40
C ASP A 163 32.09 -94.25 13.40
N LEU A 164 33.12 -93.39 13.46
CA LEU A 164 33.09 -92.15 14.24
C LEU A 164 32.17 -91.07 13.64
N ILE A 165 32.09 -90.91 12.31
CA ILE A 165 31.09 -90.03 11.66
C ILE A 165 29.66 -90.46 12.05
N LYS A 166 29.41 -91.78 12.06
CA LYS A 166 28.11 -92.33 12.45
C LYS A 166 27.82 -92.13 13.94
N GLU A 167 28.84 -92.14 14.79
CA GLU A 167 28.71 -91.87 16.22
C GLU A 167 28.41 -90.39 16.51
N ILE A 168 29.17 -89.48 15.89
CA ILE A 168 29.04 -88.02 16.12
C ILE A 168 27.79 -87.46 15.45
N PHE A 169 27.64 -87.69 14.15
CA PHE A 169 26.56 -87.08 13.38
C PHE A 169 25.31 -87.97 13.36
N GLY A 170 25.47 -89.29 13.53
CA GLY A 170 24.39 -90.28 13.49
C GLY A 170 24.47 -91.15 12.25
N HIS A 171 23.87 -92.35 12.30
CA HIS A 171 23.93 -93.32 11.20
C HIS A 171 23.44 -92.81 9.83
N LYS A 172 22.57 -91.79 9.82
CA LYS A 172 22.09 -91.17 8.58
C LYS A 172 23.17 -90.36 7.86
N ALA A 173 24.23 -89.91 8.54
CA ALA A 173 25.29 -89.10 7.94
C ALA A 173 25.97 -89.81 6.76
N ALA A 174 26.16 -91.14 6.85
CA ALA A 174 26.71 -91.96 5.77
C ALA A 174 25.91 -91.88 4.46
N GLN A 175 24.58 -91.65 4.53
CA GLN A 175 23.73 -91.47 3.35
C GLN A 175 23.99 -90.14 2.64
N PHE A 176 24.60 -89.18 3.33
CA PHE A 176 25.03 -87.89 2.81
C PHE A 176 26.55 -87.86 2.54
N SER A 177 27.22 -89.02 2.52
CA SER A 177 28.66 -89.11 2.30
C SER A 177 29.05 -89.55 0.89
N ILE A 178 30.17 -89.00 0.40
CA ILE A 178 30.88 -89.40 -0.83
C ILE A 178 32.33 -89.70 -0.47
N ILE A 179 32.91 -90.75 -1.04
CA ILE A 179 34.33 -91.09 -0.84
C ILE A 179 35.16 -90.46 -1.96
N LEU A 180 36.23 -89.75 -1.63
CA LEU A 180 37.10 -89.08 -2.59
C LEU A 180 38.53 -89.56 -2.41
N PHE A 181 39.07 -90.23 -3.43
CA PHE A 181 40.45 -90.70 -3.45
C PHE A 181 41.37 -89.63 -4.05
N THR A 182 42.32 -89.13 -3.27
CA THR A 182 43.35 -88.21 -3.74
C THR A 182 44.53 -88.97 -4.34
N ARG A 183 45.37 -88.26 -5.11
CA ARG A 183 46.48 -88.82 -5.89
C ARG A 183 46.01 -89.73 -7.03
N GLY A 184 44.94 -89.33 -7.72
CA GLY A 184 44.46 -90.03 -8.91
C GLY A 184 45.54 -90.17 -10.01
N ASP A 185 46.57 -89.33 -10.01
CA ASP A 185 47.75 -89.47 -10.88
C ASP A 185 48.52 -90.78 -10.67
N GLU A 186 48.45 -91.38 -9.48
CA GLU A 186 49.11 -92.65 -9.15
C GLU A 186 48.36 -93.90 -9.69
N LEU A 187 47.14 -93.73 -10.23
CA LEU A 187 46.36 -94.83 -10.83
C LEU A 187 46.82 -95.20 -12.26
N GLY A 188 47.66 -94.39 -12.89
CA GLY A 188 48.11 -94.62 -14.26
C GLY A 188 46.96 -94.58 -15.27
N ASN A 189 46.82 -95.62 -16.10
CA ASN A 189 45.73 -95.75 -17.09
C ASN A 189 44.50 -96.51 -16.53
N GLU A 190 44.50 -96.88 -15.25
CA GLU A 190 43.42 -97.63 -14.61
C GLU A 190 42.33 -96.68 -14.07
N THR A 191 41.07 -97.09 -14.17
CA THR A 191 39.95 -96.32 -13.57
C THR A 191 39.89 -96.53 -12.06
N ILE A 192 39.29 -95.60 -11.31
CA ILE A 192 39.10 -95.78 -9.87
C ILE A 192 38.21 -96.99 -9.56
N GLU A 193 37.25 -97.30 -10.44
CA GLU A 193 36.40 -98.48 -10.35
C GLU A 193 37.20 -99.78 -10.44
N ASP A 194 38.18 -99.84 -11.34
CA ASP A 194 39.05 -101.02 -11.51
C ASP A 194 40.01 -101.16 -10.32
N TYR A 195 40.58 -100.04 -9.84
CA TYR A 195 41.41 -100.01 -8.64
C TYR A 195 40.67 -100.57 -7.42
N VAL A 196 39.42 -100.15 -7.21
CA VAL A 196 38.57 -100.63 -6.12
C VAL A 196 38.24 -102.11 -6.28
N LYS A 197 37.92 -102.58 -7.49
CA LYS A 197 37.60 -103.99 -7.75
C LYS A 197 38.78 -104.92 -7.47
N ARG A 198 40.00 -104.47 -7.81
CA ARG A 198 41.24 -105.22 -7.55
C ARG A 198 41.54 -105.34 -6.05
N GLY A 199 41.16 -104.34 -5.26
CA GLY A 199 41.33 -104.35 -3.80
C GLY A 199 40.48 -105.41 -3.10
N ASN A 200 41.08 -106.27 -2.28
CA ASN A 200 40.35 -107.26 -1.46
C ASN A 200 40.20 -106.86 0.02
N ASN A 201 40.18 -105.56 0.32
CA ASN A 201 40.00 -105.06 1.68
C ASN A 201 38.48 -105.04 2.04
N ALA A 202 38.10 -105.79 3.08
CA ALA A 202 36.71 -105.92 3.50
C ALA A 202 36.13 -104.61 4.09
N ASP A 203 36.97 -103.86 4.82
CA ASP A 203 36.58 -102.62 5.50
C ASP A 203 36.38 -101.47 4.50
N LEU A 204 37.25 -101.36 3.48
CA LEU A 204 37.04 -100.42 2.38
C LEU A 204 35.75 -100.76 1.61
N LYS A 205 35.50 -102.04 1.32
CA LYS A 205 34.24 -102.46 0.66
C LYS A 205 33.02 -102.17 1.54
N LYS A 206 33.12 -102.26 2.87
CA LYS A 206 32.06 -101.87 3.81
C LYS A 206 31.82 -100.35 3.75
N LEU A 207 32.88 -99.55 3.84
CA LEU A 207 32.85 -98.09 3.74
C LEU A 207 32.15 -97.62 2.46
N MET A 208 32.49 -98.23 1.32
CA MET A 208 31.88 -97.91 0.04
C MET A 208 30.39 -98.26 -0.01
N ARG A 209 29.98 -99.42 0.52
CA ARG A 209 28.57 -99.81 0.59
C ARG A 209 27.76 -98.87 1.48
N ASP A 210 28.30 -98.50 2.63
CA ASP A 210 27.64 -97.60 3.58
C ASP A 210 27.44 -96.20 2.98
N CYS A 211 28.36 -95.76 2.10
CA CYS A 211 28.26 -94.54 1.32
C CYS A 211 27.52 -94.74 -0.03
N GLY A 212 26.74 -95.81 -0.19
CA GLY A 212 25.93 -96.05 -1.39
C GLY A 212 26.74 -96.24 -2.69
N ASN A 213 27.98 -96.71 -2.59
CA ASN A 213 28.96 -96.84 -3.68
C ASN A 213 29.25 -95.53 -4.43
N ARG A 214 29.17 -94.38 -3.74
CA ARG A 214 29.53 -93.08 -4.28
C ARG A 214 31.01 -92.79 -4.02
N PHE A 215 31.83 -92.89 -5.05
CA PHE A 215 33.26 -92.62 -4.94
C PHE A 215 33.82 -91.98 -6.22
N LEU A 216 34.85 -91.14 -6.06
CA LEU A 216 35.53 -90.42 -7.14
C LEU A 216 37.04 -90.37 -6.85
N SER A 217 37.85 -90.09 -7.87
CA SER A 217 39.29 -89.85 -7.73
C SER A 217 39.66 -88.43 -8.17
N PHE A 218 40.44 -87.73 -7.36
CA PHE A 218 40.94 -86.39 -7.63
C PHE A 218 42.46 -86.39 -7.82
N ASN A 219 42.91 -85.62 -8.80
CA ASN A 219 44.30 -85.23 -8.96
C ASN A 219 44.46 -83.75 -8.58
N ASN A 220 44.72 -83.48 -7.30
CA ASN A 220 44.89 -82.11 -6.77
C ASN A 220 46.14 -81.37 -7.31
N LYS A 221 47.01 -82.04 -8.10
CA LYS A 221 48.11 -81.38 -8.81
C LYS A 221 47.65 -80.78 -10.14
N GLU A 222 46.60 -81.34 -10.73
CA GLU A 222 46.02 -80.85 -11.99
C GLU A 222 45.07 -79.70 -11.70
N LYS A 223 45.53 -78.47 -11.97
CA LYS A 223 44.81 -77.26 -11.61
C LYS A 223 43.89 -76.74 -12.73
N GLN A 224 44.06 -77.22 -13.96
CA GLN A 224 43.32 -76.70 -15.12
C GLN A 224 42.09 -77.54 -15.45
N ASP A 225 42.09 -78.81 -15.07
CA ASP A 225 40.99 -79.73 -15.33
C ASP A 225 39.83 -79.54 -14.35
N LYS A 226 38.78 -78.85 -14.81
CA LYS A 226 37.54 -78.65 -14.04
C LYS A 226 36.59 -79.86 -14.09
N THR A 227 36.88 -80.88 -14.90
CA THR A 227 35.97 -82.03 -15.07
C THR A 227 35.79 -82.83 -13.79
N GLN A 228 36.86 -82.95 -12.98
CA GLN A 228 36.85 -83.65 -11.69
C GLN A 228 35.89 -82.96 -10.69
N VAL A 229 35.91 -81.63 -10.65
CA VAL A 229 35.02 -80.82 -9.80
C VAL A 229 33.58 -80.91 -10.29
N ILE A 230 33.35 -80.85 -11.61
CA ILE A 230 32.01 -81.01 -12.21
C ILE A 230 31.43 -82.39 -11.90
N GLN A 231 32.23 -83.47 -11.96
CA GLN A 231 31.81 -84.82 -11.58
C GLN A 231 31.40 -84.90 -10.12
N LEU A 232 32.16 -84.29 -9.21
CA LEU A 232 31.80 -84.19 -7.80
C LEU A 232 30.48 -83.42 -7.61
N LEU A 233 30.33 -82.26 -8.23
CA LEU A 233 29.10 -81.46 -8.14
C LEU A 233 27.88 -82.19 -8.70
N ASN A 234 28.02 -82.93 -9.80
CA ASN A 234 26.94 -83.76 -10.35
C ASN A 234 26.55 -84.89 -9.41
N MET A 235 27.53 -85.57 -8.80
CA MET A 235 27.27 -86.62 -7.80
C MET A 235 26.59 -86.06 -6.54
N ILE A 236 26.94 -84.84 -6.14
CA ILE A 236 26.27 -84.16 -5.02
C ILE A 236 24.83 -83.79 -5.38
N GLU A 237 24.55 -83.36 -6.62
CA GLU A 237 23.18 -83.10 -7.07
C GLU A 237 22.33 -84.38 -7.13
N GLU A 238 22.88 -85.50 -7.60
CA GLU A 238 22.20 -86.79 -7.55
C GLU A 238 21.87 -87.21 -6.10
N LEU A 239 22.81 -87.00 -5.19
CA LEU A 239 22.63 -87.24 -3.75
C LEU A 239 21.55 -86.32 -3.16
N LYS A 240 21.54 -85.05 -3.53
CA LYS A 240 20.54 -84.06 -3.11
C LYS A 240 19.16 -84.44 -3.63
N ASN A 241 19.03 -84.86 -4.89
CA ASN A 241 17.77 -85.31 -5.49
C ASN A 241 17.24 -86.58 -4.79
N THR A 242 18.12 -87.55 -4.51
CA THR A 242 17.77 -88.77 -3.77
C THR A 242 17.25 -88.44 -2.37
N ASN A 243 17.83 -87.42 -1.73
CA ASN A 243 17.44 -86.94 -0.41
C ASN A 243 16.36 -85.83 -0.45
N LYS A 244 15.60 -85.69 -1.55
CA LYS A 244 14.49 -84.72 -1.72
C LYS A 244 14.90 -83.25 -1.53
N GLY A 245 16.10 -82.87 -1.95
CA GLY A 245 16.61 -81.52 -1.83
C GLY A 245 17.13 -81.15 -0.43
N ARG A 246 17.12 -82.10 0.53
CA ARG A 246 17.45 -81.83 1.93
C ARG A 246 18.96 -81.91 2.16
N TYR A 247 19.44 -81.11 3.11
CA TYR A 247 20.75 -81.23 3.73
C TYR A 247 20.67 -82.15 4.95
N PHE A 248 21.82 -82.66 5.39
CA PHE A 248 21.92 -83.44 6.62
C PHE A 248 21.62 -82.53 7.82
N THR A 249 20.74 -82.97 8.73
CA THR A 249 20.48 -82.26 9.99
C THR A 249 20.32 -83.26 11.13
N ASN A 250 20.66 -82.81 12.33
CA ASN A 250 20.47 -83.51 13.60
C ASN A 250 20.26 -82.48 14.72
N ARG A 251 20.07 -82.94 15.95
CA ARG A 251 19.83 -82.06 17.10
C ARG A 251 20.89 -80.95 17.28
N MET A 252 22.16 -81.25 17.01
CA MET A 252 23.24 -80.25 17.13
C MET A 252 23.11 -79.13 16.10
N PHE A 253 22.71 -79.46 14.87
CA PHE A 253 22.45 -78.49 13.81
C PHE A 253 21.21 -77.64 14.09
N GLU A 254 20.13 -78.24 14.61
CA GLU A 254 18.90 -77.52 14.99
C GLU A 254 19.16 -76.51 16.13
N GLU A 255 19.93 -76.90 17.16
CA GLU A 255 20.30 -76.02 18.27
C GLU A 255 21.20 -74.85 17.83
N ALA A 256 22.14 -75.10 16.91
CA ALA A 256 22.97 -74.06 16.31
C ALA A 256 22.13 -73.07 15.47
N GLU A 257 21.19 -73.56 14.66
CA GLU A 257 20.29 -72.72 13.85
C GLU A 257 19.40 -71.82 14.73
N MET A 258 18.81 -72.38 15.80
CA MET A 258 17.99 -71.61 16.75
C MET A 258 18.80 -70.50 17.44
N SER A 259 20.04 -70.79 17.82
CA SER A 259 20.93 -69.83 18.48
C SER A 259 21.32 -68.68 17.55
N ILE A 260 21.59 -68.97 16.28
CA ILE A 260 21.88 -67.96 15.24
C ILE A 260 20.65 -67.06 15.01
N LYS A 261 19.46 -67.66 14.85
CA LYS A 261 18.21 -66.91 14.67
C LYS A 261 17.90 -65.98 15.83
N LYS A 262 18.04 -66.46 17.08
CA LYS A 262 17.78 -65.65 18.28
C LYS A 262 18.71 -64.43 18.37
N ARG A 263 20.00 -64.60 18.09
CA ARG A 263 20.98 -63.49 18.11
C ARG A 263 20.66 -62.44 17.05
N MET A 264 20.20 -62.88 15.88
CA MET A 264 19.79 -62.00 14.79
C MET A 264 18.57 -61.14 15.16
N ASP A 265 17.56 -61.73 15.81
CA ASP A 265 16.39 -61.02 16.34
C ASP A 265 16.74 -60.00 17.45
N GLU A 266 17.74 -60.30 18.28
CA GLU A 266 18.20 -59.41 19.34
C GLU A 266 18.88 -58.15 18.77
N ILE A 267 19.78 -58.33 17.80
CA ILE A 267 20.45 -57.22 17.08
C ILE A 267 19.40 -56.33 16.40
N LEU A 268 18.36 -56.94 15.82
CA LEU A 268 17.26 -56.21 15.19
C LEU A 268 16.54 -55.27 16.14
N LYS A 269 16.12 -55.80 17.29
CA LYS A 269 15.41 -55.03 18.31
C LYS A 269 16.27 -53.93 18.93
N GLU A 270 17.58 -54.11 18.98
CA GLU A 270 18.51 -53.06 19.44
C GLU A 270 18.58 -51.91 18.43
N LYS A 271 18.77 -52.22 17.13
CA LYS A 271 18.83 -51.21 16.07
C LYS A 271 17.53 -50.43 15.92
N GLU A 272 16.37 -51.08 16.02
CA GLU A 272 15.09 -50.37 16.00
C GLU A 272 14.94 -49.36 17.15
N ARG A 273 15.46 -49.70 18.34
CA ARG A 273 15.43 -48.79 19.51
C ARG A 273 16.38 -47.60 19.36
N GLU A 274 17.58 -47.82 18.81
CA GLU A 274 18.54 -46.74 18.53
C GLU A 274 17.92 -45.69 17.60
N ILE A 275 17.32 -46.13 16.49
CA ILE A 275 16.74 -45.20 15.51
C ILE A 275 15.50 -44.48 16.07
N GLN A 276 14.67 -45.19 16.83
CA GLN A 276 13.52 -44.56 17.50
C GLN A 276 13.96 -43.45 18.45
N THR A 277 15.06 -43.66 19.18
CA THR A 277 15.64 -42.65 20.09
C THR A 277 16.12 -41.42 19.31
N GLN A 278 16.81 -41.61 18.19
CA GLN A 278 17.26 -40.51 17.32
C GLN A 278 16.08 -39.70 16.76
N LYS A 279 14.97 -40.37 16.42
CA LYS A 279 13.74 -39.69 15.95
C LYS A 279 13.16 -38.77 17.03
N GLU A 280 13.12 -39.23 18.28
CA GLU A 280 12.62 -38.45 19.42
C GLU A 280 13.54 -37.26 19.75
N GLU A 281 14.87 -37.45 19.72
CA GLU A 281 15.84 -36.37 19.92
C GLU A 281 15.71 -35.29 18.84
N LEU A 282 15.54 -35.69 17.58
CA LEU A 282 15.35 -34.75 16.48
C LEU A 282 14.05 -33.95 16.65
N GLN A 283 12.96 -34.62 17.05
CA GLN A 283 11.69 -33.95 17.32
C GLN A 283 11.81 -32.94 18.47
N ALA A 284 12.50 -33.30 19.57
CA ALA A 284 12.72 -32.39 20.69
C ALA A 284 13.57 -31.17 20.29
N LYS A 285 14.54 -31.34 19.40
CA LYS A 285 15.35 -30.26 18.85
C LYS A 285 14.49 -29.29 18.01
N TYR A 286 13.60 -29.81 17.16
CA TYR A 286 12.65 -29.02 16.38
C TYR A 286 11.77 -28.15 17.28
N GLU A 287 11.15 -28.76 18.28
CA GLU A 287 10.25 -28.06 19.19
C GLU A 287 10.97 -26.93 19.95
N ARG A 288 12.23 -27.15 20.34
CA ARG A 288 13.07 -26.14 20.99
C ARG A 288 13.38 -24.97 20.05
N GLU A 289 13.88 -25.25 18.84
CA GLU A 289 14.22 -24.21 17.86
C GLU A 289 12.98 -23.39 17.45
N MET A 290 11.83 -24.05 17.26
CA MET A 290 10.56 -23.39 16.96
C MET A 290 10.10 -22.49 18.11
N LYS A 291 10.26 -22.93 19.36
CA LYS A 291 9.88 -22.14 20.54
C LYS A 291 10.76 -20.91 20.70
N ASP A 292 12.08 -21.06 20.54
CA ASP A 292 13.03 -19.95 20.63
C ASP A 292 12.79 -18.93 19.50
N MET A 293 12.53 -19.40 18.28
CA MET A 293 12.17 -18.54 17.14
C MET A 293 10.84 -17.81 17.33
N MET A 294 9.79 -18.48 17.84
CA MET A 294 8.53 -17.81 18.15
C MET A 294 8.72 -16.73 19.22
N LYS A 295 9.59 -16.98 20.19
CA LYS A 295 9.92 -16.01 21.23
C LYS A 295 10.63 -14.78 20.65
N THR A 296 11.65 -14.95 19.80
CA THR A 296 12.36 -13.82 19.18
C THR A 296 11.45 -12.98 18.30
N LEU A 297 10.58 -13.60 17.51
CA LEU A 297 9.61 -12.90 16.67
C LEU A 297 8.58 -12.11 17.49
N GLU A 298 8.10 -12.66 18.61
CA GLU A 298 7.18 -11.94 19.50
C GLU A 298 7.88 -10.75 20.18
N GLU A 299 9.15 -10.89 20.56
CA GLU A 299 9.97 -9.77 21.06
C GLU A 299 10.17 -8.67 20.01
N GLU A 300 10.48 -9.02 18.75
CA GLU A 300 10.60 -8.04 17.65
C GLU A 300 9.30 -7.29 17.39
N LYS A 301 8.17 -8.01 17.39
CA LYS A 301 6.84 -7.44 17.25
C LYS A 301 6.51 -6.46 18.38
N GLN A 302 6.84 -6.80 19.63
CA GLN A 302 6.67 -5.90 20.77
C GLN A 302 7.53 -4.64 20.64
N ARG A 303 8.80 -4.77 20.24
CA ARG A 303 9.69 -3.63 19.99
C ARG A 303 9.13 -2.70 18.91
N ALA A 304 8.65 -3.26 17.79
CA ALA A 304 8.04 -2.48 16.72
C ALA A 304 6.77 -1.73 17.17
N GLU A 305 5.93 -2.35 17.99
CA GLU A 305 4.75 -1.70 18.58
C GLU A 305 5.14 -0.58 19.56
N GLU A 306 6.18 -0.77 20.37
CA GLU A 306 6.71 0.26 21.26
C GLU A 306 7.30 1.46 20.51
N GLU A 307 8.11 1.20 19.47
CA GLU A 307 8.67 2.25 18.61
C GLU A 307 7.58 3.09 17.95
N ARG A 308 6.52 2.43 17.47
CA ARG A 308 5.37 3.11 16.89
C ARG A 308 4.63 3.98 17.90
N LYS A 309 4.42 3.49 19.13
CA LYS A 309 3.85 4.29 20.23
C LYS A 309 4.74 5.49 20.57
N LYS A 310 6.06 5.32 20.60
CA LYS A 310 7.02 6.42 20.81
C LYS A 310 6.90 7.47 19.71
N MET A 311 6.85 7.07 18.44
CA MET A 311 6.70 7.96 17.30
C MET A 311 5.37 8.73 17.35
N LEU A 312 4.25 8.07 17.68
CA LEU A 312 2.95 8.72 17.84
C LEU A 312 2.97 9.77 18.97
N ASN A 313 3.58 9.45 20.10
CA ASN A 313 3.70 10.39 21.22
C ASN A 313 4.61 11.58 20.86
N GLN A 314 5.64 11.37 20.03
CA GLN A 314 6.47 12.46 19.50
C GLN A 314 5.67 13.39 18.57
N LEU A 315 4.86 12.83 17.65
CA LEU A 315 3.98 13.63 16.79
C LEU A 315 2.98 14.46 17.60
N ARG A 316 2.36 13.85 18.62
CA ARG A 316 1.44 14.55 19.54
C ARG A 316 2.13 15.69 20.28
N LYS A 317 3.34 15.47 20.79
CA LYS A 317 4.13 16.53 21.45
C LYS A 317 4.49 17.67 20.48
N LYS A 318 4.83 17.35 19.22
CA LYS A 318 5.11 18.35 18.18
C LYS A 318 3.86 19.19 17.88
N GLU A 319 2.70 18.55 17.70
CA GLU A 319 1.43 19.25 17.48
C GLU A 319 1.09 20.19 18.65
N GLU A 320 1.19 19.70 19.89
CA GLU A 320 0.90 20.51 21.08
C GLU A 320 1.86 21.70 21.22
N LYS A 321 3.15 21.48 20.90
CA LYS A 321 4.17 22.54 20.90
C LYS A 321 3.86 23.59 19.84
N LEU A 322 3.58 23.19 18.60
CA LEU A 322 3.18 24.08 17.51
C LEU A 322 1.92 24.88 17.87
N ARG A 323 0.93 24.24 18.51
CA ARG A 323 -0.30 24.90 18.94
C ARG A 323 -0.03 25.96 20.02
N LYS A 324 0.83 25.67 21.00
CA LYS A 324 1.26 26.63 22.03
C LYS A 324 2.05 27.79 21.42
N GLU A 325 3.00 27.51 20.54
CA GLU A 325 3.76 28.54 19.83
C GLU A 325 2.85 29.45 19.00
N PHE A 326 1.82 28.89 18.35
CA PHE A 326 0.82 29.66 17.60
C PHE A 326 -0.04 30.53 18.51
N GLU A 327 -0.54 30.00 19.63
CA GLU A 327 -1.31 30.78 20.62
C GLU A 327 -0.48 31.90 21.26
N GLU A 328 0.80 31.65 21.57
CA GLU A 328 1.70 32.68 22.10
C GLU A 328 1.98 33.76 21.07
N LYS A 329 2.27 33.38 19.81
CA LYS A 329 2.46 34.33 18.70
C LYS A 329 1.23 35.21 18.51
N GLU A 330 0.05 34.62 18.50
CA GLU A 330 -1.21 35.36 18.36
C GLU A 330 -1.41 36.39 19.48
N LYS A 331 -1.13 36.00 20.74
CA LYS A 331 -1.18 36.93 21.88
C LYS A 331 -0.17 38.06 21.75
N THR A 332 1.05 37.77 21.30
CA THR A 332 2.08 38.80 21.11
C THR A 332 1.71 39.76 19.97
N GLU A 333 1.23 39.25 18.85
CA GLU A 333 0.74 40.07 17.74
C GLU A 333 -0.45 40.92 18.14
N GLN A 334 -1.38 40.40 18.95
CA GLN A 334 -2.52 41.17 19.42
C GLN A 334 -2.09 42.35 20.29
N LYS A 335 -1.10 42.16 21.16
CA LYS A 335 -0.50 43.26 21.93
C LYS A 335 0.22 44.27 21.05
N ILE A 336 0.98 43.80 20.06
CA ILE A 336 1.64 44.68 19.08
C ILE A 336 0.58 45.51 18.33
N ARG A 337 -0.54 44.89 17.91
CA ARG A 337 -1.67 45.60 17.28
C ARG A 337 -2.24 46.67 18.19
N GLU A 338 -2.54 46.36 19.45
CA GLU A 338 -3.08 47.34 20.39
C GLU A 338 -2.15 48.56 20.52
N ILE A 339 -0.84 48.30 20.66
CA ILE A 339 0.19 49.35 20.75
C ILE A 339 0.30 50.15 19.44
N GLU A 340 0.38 49.49 18.28
CA GLU A 340 0.48 50.15 16.98
C GLU A 340 -0.77 50.97 16.66
N THR A 341 -1.97 50.44 16.94
CA THR A 341 -3.24 51.14 16.71
C THR A 341 -3.32 52.37 17.62
N GLN A 342 -2.85 52.26 18.86
CA GLN A 342 -2.82 53.37 19.80
C GLN A 342 -1.82 54.45 19.38
N LYS A 343 -0.61 54.04 18.98
CA LYS A 343 0.43 54.94 18.46
C LYS A 343 -0.02 55.66 17.18
N GLN A 344 -0.61 54.94 16.23
CA GLN A 344 -1.17 55.51 15.01
C GLN A 344 -2.34 56.45 15.31
N SER A 345 -3.22 56.12 16.26
CA SER A 345 -4.31 57.00 16.67
C SER A 345 -3.79 58.30 17.31
N GLU A 346 -2.71 58.24 18.09
CA GLU A 346 -2.06 59.42 18.66
C GLU A 346 -1.38 60.27 17.58
N GLU A 347 -0.62 59.65 16.66
CA GLU A 347 -0.01 60.33 15.52
C GLU A 347 -1.07 60.98 14.62
N GLU A 348 -2.20 60.32 14.36
CA GLU A 348 -3.32 60.89 13.59
C GLU A 348 -3.97 62.07 14.30
N LYS A 349 -4.18 61.99 15.62
CA LYS A 349 -4.72 63.11 16.41
C LYS A 349 -3.78 64.32 16.34
N GLN A 350 -2.48 64.07 16.41
CA GLN A 350 -1.48 65.13 16.34
C GLN A 350 -1.44 65.78 14.95
N GLN A 351 -1.42 64.98 13.87
CA GLN A 351 -1.50 65.50 12.50
C GLN A 351 -2.81 66.25 12.24
N ARG A 352 -3.96 65.74 12.72
CA ARG A 352 -5.25 66.44 12.61
C ARG A 352 -5.24 67.78 13.33
N ALA A 353 -4.63 67.85 14.52
CA ALA A 353 -4.51 69.09 15.27
C ALA A 353 -3.62 70.11 14.52
N GLU A 354 -2.51 69.67 13.94
CA GLU A 354 -1.63 70.53 13.11
C GLU A 354 -2.34 71.04 11.86
N TYR A 355 -3.09 70.19 11.15
CA TYR A 355 -3.90 70.62 10.01
C TYR A 355 -4.99 71.60 10.42
N HIS A 356 -5.70 71.32 11.51
CA HIS A 356 -6.71 72.24 12.04
C HIS A 356 -6.14 73.59 12.42
N GLN A 357 -4.95 73.61 13.03
CA GLN A 357 -4.27 74.85 13.40
C GLN A 357 -3.93 75.68 12.15
N LYS A 358 -3.38 75.05 11.10
CA LYS A 358 -3.10 75.73 9.82
C LYS A 358 -4.36 76.25 9.13
N ILE A 359 -5.47 75.49 9.19
CA ILE A 359 -6.78 75.93 8.68
C ILE A 359 -7.25 77.19 9.39
N GLU A 360 -7.24 77.17 10.73
CA GLU A 360 -7.70 78.30 11.53
C GLU A 360 -6.82 79.54 11.32
N GLU A 361 -5.52 79.35 11.10
CA GLU A 361 -4.61 80.44 10.76
C GLU A 361 -4.95 81.08 9.41
N MET A 362 -5.15 80.28 8.36
CA MET A 362 -5.56 80.79 7.04
C MET A 362 -6.96 81.41 7.05
N LYS A 363 -7.92 80.84 7.82
CA LYS A 363 -9.26 81.44 7.99
C LYS A 363 -9.18 82.80 8.66
N ARG A 364 -8.35 82.94 9.72
CA ARG A 364 -8.11 84.23 10.37
C ARG A 364 -7.46 85.22 9.43
N GLU A 365 -6.56 84.77 8.55
CA GLU A 365 -5.93 85.64 7.56
C GLU A 365 -6.94 86.16 6.53
N ILE A 366 -7.78 85.28 5.97
CA ILE A 366 -8.87 85.67 5.04
C ILE A 366 -9.86 86.62 5.74
N GLU A 367 -10.28 86.32 6.97
CA GLU A 367 -11.21 87.17 7.73
C GLU A 367 -10.59 88.53 8.10
N ASN A 368 -9.29 88.56 8.45
CA ASN A 368 -8.59 89.81 8.74
C ASN A 368 -8.47 90.68 7.48
N GLN A 369 -8.14 90.08 6.32
CA GLN A 369 -8.14 90.78 5.03
C GLN A 369 -9.54 91.35 4.70
N ARG A 370 -10.59 90.56 4.92
CA ARG A 370 -11.99 90.98 4.75
C ARG A 370 -12.35 92.13 5.69
N SER A 371 -12.00 92.03 6.97
CA SER A 371 -12.25 93.07 7.98
C SER A 371 -11.52 94.38 7.66
N GLN A 372 -10.27 94.30 7.19
CA GLN A 372 -9.51 95.46 6.74
C GLN A 372 -10.19 96.12 5.53
N TYR A 373 -10.65 95.34 4.56
CA TYR A 373 -11.37 95.85 3.41
C TYR A 373 -12.70 96.50 3.82
N GLU A 374 -13.46 95.88 4.73
CA GLU A 374 -14.73 96.42 5.25
C GLU A 374 -14.52 97.76 6.00
N LYS A 375 -13.45 97.88 6.78
CA LYS A 375 -13.07 99.16 7.43
C LYS A 375 -12.77 100.24 6.41
N GLN A 376 -11.96 99.94 5.39
CA GLN A 376 -11.69 100.88 4.30
C GLN A 376 -12.96 101.27 3.53
N GLN A 377 -13.90 100.35 3.36
CA GLN A 377 -15.20 100.65 2.75
C GLN A 377 -16.02 101.61 3.62
N LYS A 378 -16.11 101.37 4.93
CA LYS A 378 -16.82 102.27 5.86
C LYS A 378 -16.22 103.67 5.90
N GLU A 379 -14.89 103.78 5.87
CA GLU A 379 -14.20 105.07 5.78
C GLU A 379 -14.50 105.79 4.47
N ARG A 380 -14.47 105.08 3.33
CA ARG A 380 -14.84 105.65 2.02
C ARG A 380 -16.30 106.09 1.96
N GLU A 381 -17.22 105.28 2.48
CA GLU A 381 -18.65 105.63 2.58
C GLU A 381 -18.88 106.86 3.47
N GLU A 382 -18.14 106.97 4.57
CA GLU A 382 -18.20 108.12 5.47
C GLU A 382 -17.65 109.39 4.81
N GLU A 383 -16.56 109.27 4.04
CA GLU A 383 -16.04 110.36 3.20
C GLU A 383 -17.02 110.76 2.10
N ASP A 384 -17.65 109.80 1.44
CA ASP A 384 -18.68 110.06 0.43
C ASP A 384 -19.91 110.71 1.04
N ARG A 385 -20.35 110.28 2.22
CA ARG A 385 -21.42 110.92 2.98
C ARG A 385 -21.09 112.39 3.30
N LYS A 386 -19.86 112.68 3.73
CA LYS A 386 -19.39 114.05 3.98
C LYS A 386 -19.30 114.87 2.70
N ARG A 387 -18.84 114.27 1.58
CA ARG A 387 -18.80 114.91 0.26
C ARG A 387 -20.22 115.24 -0.22
N GLU A 388 -21.18 114.35 -0.04
CA GLU A 388 -22.58 114.55 -0.40
C GLU A 388 -23.24 115.64 0.43
N GLU A 389 -22.99 115.67 1.74
CA GLU A 389 -23.52 116.72 2.60
C GLU A 389 -22.94 118.09 2.25
N LYS A 390 -21.64 118.16 1.97
CA LYS A 390 -20.99 119.37 1.45
C LYS A 390 -21.60 119.79 0.10
N TYR A 391 -21.81 118.85 -0.82
CA TYR A 391 -22.46 119.11 -2.10
C TYR A 391 -23.89 119.63 -1.94
N ARG A 392 -24.65 119.07 -0.98
CA ARG A 392 -26.01 119.53 -0.64
C ARG A 392 -26.01 120.96 -0.12
N GLN A 393 -25.10 121.28 0.79
CA GLN A 393 -24.92 122.64 1.31
C GLN A 393 -24.51 123.63 0.21
N ASP A 394 -23.60 123.23 -0.68
CA ASP A 394 -23.17 124.06 -1.79
C ASP A 394 -24.28 124.27 -2.83
N GLN A 395 -25.11 123.25 -3.11
CA GLN A 395 -26.34 123.38 -3.91
C GLN A 395 -27.31 124.39 -3.29
N GLU A 396 -27.52 124.33 -1.97
CA GLU A 396 -28.42 125.24 -1.27
C GLU A 396 -27.90 126.68 -1.25
N LYS A 397 -26.60 126.88 -1.02
CA LYS A 397 -25.95 128.19 -1.15
C LYS A 397 -26.08 128.76 -2.56
N MET A 398 -25.87 127.93 -3.58
CA MET A 398 -26.02 128.33 -4.98
C MET A 398 -27.47 128.69 -5.30
N LYS A 399 -28.45 127.90 -4.83
CA LYS A 399 -29.88 128.18 -4.99
C LYS A 399 -30.27 129.51 -4.31
N ASN A 400 -29.85 129.74 -3.07
CA ASN A 400 -30.10 130.98 -2.34
C ASN A 400 -29.44 132.18 -3.03
N LYS A 401 -28.25 132.01 -3.60
CA LYS A 401 -27.58 133.05 -4.40
C LYS A 401 -28.34 133.35 -5.69
N GLN A 402 -28.87 132.34 -6.38
CA GLN A 402 -29.72 132.50 -7.56
C GLN A 402 -31.00 133.27 -7.22
N GLU A 403 -31.69 132.90 -6.14
CA GLU A 403 -32.92 133.58 -5.68
C GLU A 403 -32.66 135.05 -5.34
N ARG A 404 -31.52 135.37 -4.69
CA ARG A 404 -31.12 136.75 -4.42
C ARG A 404 -30.92 137.57 -5.69
N ILE A 405 -30.19 137.03 -6.68
CA ILE A 405 -29.93 137.72 -7.95
C ILE A 405 -31.25 137.99 -8.69
N ILE A 406 -32.16 137.01 -8.72
CA ILE A 406 -33.47 137.16 -9.37
C ILE A 406 -34.32 138.22 -8.63
N ALA A 407 -34.36 138.18 -7.29
CA ALA A 407 -35.13 139.11 -6.48
C ALA A 407 -34.60 140.56 -6.57
N GLU A 408 -33.30 140.76 -6.65
CA GLU A 408 -32.69 142.09 -6.84
C GLU A 408 -33.07 142.69 -8.20
N LEU A 409 -33.01 141.88 -9.26
CA LEU A 409 -33.43 142.30 -10.60
C LEU A 409 -34.92 142.66 -10.64
N GLN A 410 -35.78 141.86 -9.99
CA GLN A 410 -37.20 142.14 -9.87
C GLN A 410 -37.51 143.40 -9.05
N LYS A 411 -36.84 143.60 -7.90
CA LYS A 411 -36.98 144.84 -7.10
C LYS A 411 -36.55 146.08 -7.87
N LYS A 412 -35.51 145.98 -8.69
CA LYS A 412 -35.05 147.08 -9.55
C LYS A 412 -36.11 147.45 -10.58
N GLN A 413 -36.70 146.45 -11.25
CA GLN A 413 -37.84 146.66 -12.15
C GLN A 413 -39.04 147.32 -11.45
N GLU A 414 -39.42 146.83 -10.26
CA GLU A 414 -40.58 147.36 -9.54
C GLU A 414 -40.37 148.82 -9.11
N LYS A 415 -39.16 149.18 -8.67
CA LYS A 415 -38.78 150.56 -8.35
C LYS A 415 -38.84 151.47 -9.57
N ASP A 416 -38.34 151.02 -10.71
CA ASP A 416 -38.37 151.77 -11.97
C ASP A 416 -39.81 152.00 -12.45
N ILE A 417 -40.71 151.02 -12.27
CA ILE A 417 -42.14 151.17 -12.56
C ILE A 417 -42.78 152.21 -11.63
N LYS A 418 -42.63 152.05 -10.30
CA LYS A 418 -43.22 152.98 -9.31
C LYS A 418 -42.78 154.43 -9.49
N LYS A 419 -41.51 154.65 -9.85
CA LYS A 419 -40.98 156.01 -10.09
C LYS A 419 -41.66 156.67 -11.29
N ARG A 420 -41.92 155.91 -12.36
CA ARG A 420 -42.60 156.41 -13.56
C ARG A 420 -44.08 156.66 -13.31
N ASP A 421 -44.79 155.74 -12.66
CA ASP A 421 -46.21 155.93 -12.33
C ASP A 421 -46.42 157.19 -11.45
N ALA A 422 -45.47 157.51 -10.57
CA ALA A 422 -45.51 158.71 -9.76
C ALA A 422 -45.27 160.00 -10.57
N GLU A 423 -44.41 159.96 -11.60
CA GLU A 423 -44.19 161.10 -12.50
C GLU A 423 -45.40 161.35 -13.39
N GLU A 424 -46.03 160.30 -13.92
CA GLU A 424 -47.25 160.39 -14.74
C GLU A 424 -48.42 160.98 -13.94
N ARG A 425 -48.63 160.51 -12.69
CA ARG A 425 -49.64 161.06 -11.79
C ARG A 425 -49.43 162.54 -11.46
N LYS A 426 -48.17 163.01 -11.38
CA LYS A 426 -47.87 164.43 -11.16
C LYS A 426 -48.21 165.27 -12.38
N ARG A 427 -47.97 164.76 -13.60
CA ARG A 427 -48.31 165.44 -14.85
C ARG A 427 -49.82 165.63 -15.00
N ILE A 428 -50.61 164.58 -14.75
CA ILE A 428 -52.09 164.64 -14.82
C ILE A 428 -52.67 165.69 -13.84
N LYS A 429 -52.15 165.75 -12.60
CA LYS A 429 -52.58 166.75 -11.60
C LYS A 429 -52.28 168.19 -12.00
N GLN A 430 -51.27 168.42 -12.83
CA GLN A 430 -50.90 169.76 -13.30
C GLN A 430 -51.86 170.22 -14.41
N ASP A 431 -52.21 169.33 -15.33
CA ASP A 431 -53.16 169.60 -16.42
C ASP A 431 -54.59 169.90 -15.90
N GLU A 432 -55.06 169.19 -14.86
CA GLU A 432 -56.36 169.48 -14.22
C GLU A 432 -56.41 170.87 -13.55
N ARG A 433 -55.29 171.32 -12.96
CA ARG A 433 -55.22 172.63 -12.30
C ARG A 433 -55.30 173.78 -13.29
N GLU A 434 -54.73 173.62 -14.48
CA GLU A 434 -54.84 174.60 -15.56
C GLU A 434 -56.26 174.68 -16.11
N ARG A 435 -56.92 173.52 -16.30
CA ARG A 435 -58.32 173.47 -16.76
C ARG A 435 -59.26 174.24 -15.82
N ARG A 436 -59.11 174.06 -14.50
CA ARG A 436 -59.88 174.79 -13.47
C ARG A 436 -59.58 176.30 -13.37
N ARG A 437 -58.42 176.76 -13.85
CA ARG A 437 -58.12 178.20 -13.91
C ARG A 437 -58.88 178.86 -15.05
N TRP A 438 -59.00 178.17 -16.19
CA TRP A 438 -59.76 178.65 -17.34
C TRP A 438 -61.27 178.69 -17.07
N GLU A 439 -61.82 177.66 -16.39
CA GLU A 439 -63.24 177.68 -15.97
C GLU A 439 -63.60 178.89 -15.10
N ARG A 440 -62.68 179.36 -14.24
CA ARG A 440 -62.88 180.57 -13.43
C ARG A 440 -62.85 181.85 -14.25
N LYS A 441 -61.93 181.96 -15.21
CA LYS A 441 -61.88 183.10 -16.14
C LYS A 441 -63.16 183.23 -16.97
N ILE A 442 -63.78 182.10 -17.34
CA ILE A 442 -65.04 182.06 -18.07
C ILE A 442 -66.19 182.62 -17.22
N LYS A 443 -66.26 182.24 -15.94
CA LYS A 443 -67.36 182.63 -15.04
C LYS A 443 -67.38 184.12 -14.67
N ASP A 444 -66.20 184.74 -14.57
CA ASP A 444 -66.08 186.16 -14.23
C ASP A 444 -66.42 187.08 -15.42
N ALA A 445 -66.46 186.54 -16.65
CA ALA A 445 -66.76 187.29 -17.86
C ALA A 445 -68.27 187.42 -18.19
N GLU A 446 -69.18 186.75 -17.48
CA GLU A 446 -70.62 186.69 -17.85
C GLU A 446 -71.47 187.94 -17.51
N ASN A 447 -70.93 189.00 -16.89
CA ASN A 447 -71.70 190.18 -16.43
C ASN A 447 -71.53 191.45 -17.30
N ASP A 448 -71.49 191.21 -18.61
CA ASP A 448 -71.12 192.11 -19.72
C ASP A 448 -71.89 193.43 -19.94
N LYS A 449 -71.20 194.33 -20.68
CA LYS A 449 -71.78 195.10 -21.81
C LYS A 449 -70.98 194.77 -23.10
N LYS A 450 -71.55 193.85 -23.91
CA LYS A 450 -71.29 193.37 -25.31
C LYS A 450 -69.92 193.47 -26.03
N GLU A 451 -69.03 194.41 -25.76
CA GLU A 451 -67.76 194.54 -26.51
C GLU A 451 -66.65 193.60 -25.99
N ILE A 452 -66.75 193.10 -24.75
CA ILE A 452 -65.78 192.18 -24.14
C ILE A 452 -66.02 190.71 -24.57
N GLN A 453 -67.25 190.37 -24.99
CA GLN A 453 -67.64 189.00 -25.35
C GLN A 453 -67.03 188.46 -26.65
N GLU A 454 -66.82 189.31 -27.66
CA GLU A 454 -66.29 188.86 -28.96
C GLU A 454 -64.78 188.62 -28.92
N GLU A 455 -64.04 189.41 -28.13
CA GLU A 455 -62.60 189.25 -27.91
C GLU A 455 -62.29 187.95 -27.15
N ILE A 456 -63.10 187.62 -26.14
CA ILE A 456 -62.94 186.37 -25.36
C ILE A 456 -63.24 185.14 -26.23
N LYS A 457 -64.25 185.19 -27.11
CA LYS A 457 -64.58 184.07 -28.00
C LYS A 457 -63.49 183.77 -29.03
N ARG A 458 -62.83 184.79 -29.60
CA ARG A 458 -61.69 184.57 -30.51
C ARG A 458 -60.51 183.91 -29.81
N GLN A 459 -60.14 184.42 -28.63
CA GLN A 459 -59.08 183.82 -27.81
C GLN A 459 -59.39 182.39 -27.38
N GLN A 460 -60.68 182.05 -27.23
CA GLN A 460 -61.12 180.71 -26.89
C GLN A 460 -60.87 179.71 -28.02
N THR A 461 -61.27 180.03 -29.26
CA THR A 461 -61.05 179.15 -30.42
C THR A 461 -59.57 178.94 -30.73
N GLU A 462 -58.75 179.99 -30.66
CA GLU A 462 -57.31 179.87 -30.89
C GLU A 462 -56.63 179.02 -29.81
N TRP A 463 -57.03 179.19 -28.54
CA TRP A 463 -56.50 178.39 -27.44
C TRP A 463 -56.93 176.91 -27.50
N GLU A 464 -58.18 176.64 -27.91
CA GLU A 464 -58.70 175.29 -28.04
C GLU A 464 -58.00 174.50 -29.15
N ASP A 465 -57.77 175.11 -30.32
CA ASP A 465 -57.08 174.45 -31.44
C ASP A 465 -55.59 174.22 -31.13
N GLU A 466 -54.91 175.18 -30.51
CA GLU A 466 -53.49 175.04 -30.13
C GLU A 466 -53.29 173.93 -29.08
N LYS A 467 -54.22 173.78 -28.12
CA LYS A 467 -54.19 172.67 -27.15
C LYS A 467 -54.50 171.32 -27.78
N LYS A 468 -55.38 171.25 -28.78
CA LYS A 468 -55.74 169.99 -29.45
C LYS A 468 -54.57 169.38 -30.21
N GLN A 469 -53.80 170.23 -30.90
CA GLN A 469 -52.58 169.81 -31.59
C GLN A 469 -51.52 169.28 -30.59
N GLN A 470 -51.30 169.98 -29.47
CA GLN A 470 -50.38 169.52 -28.41
C GLN A 470 -50.77 168.17 -27.78
N MET A 471 -52.06 167.87 -27.67
CA MET A 471 -52.53 166.59 -27.12
C MET A 471 -52.23 165.43 -28.07
N SER A 472 -52.46 165.59 -29.38
CA SER A 472 -52.21 164.54 -30.37
C SER A 472 -50.72 164.18 -30.47
N ASP A 473 -49.84 165.19 -30.50
CA ASP A 473 -48.38 164.96 -30.54
C ASP A 473 -47.87 164.28 -29.25
N ARG A 474 -48.47 164.62 -28.09
CA ARG A 474 -48.16 163.98 -26.81
C ARG A 474 -48.61 162.53 -26.76
N GLU A 475 -49.81 162.21 -27.23
CA GLU A 475 -50.34 160.84 -27.23
C GLU A 475 -49.48 159.91 -28.10
N GLU A 476 -49.00 160.39 -29.25
CA GLU A 476 -48.13 159.58 -30.11
C GLU A 476 -46.72 159.39 -29.51
N GLU A 477 -46.14 160.41 -28.87
CA GLU A 477 -44.90 160.23 -28.10
C GLU A 477 -45.07 159.21 -26.96
N GLU A 478 -46.21 159.23 -26.27
CA GLU A 478 -46.50 158.33 -25.17
C GLU A 478 -46.67 156.88 -25.64
N ARG A 479 -47.34 156.67 -26.78
CA ARG A 479 -47.46 155.34 -27.41
C ARG A 479 -46.09 154.76 -27.77
N LYS A 480 -45.21 155.56 -28.41
CA LYS A 480 -43.84 155.13 -28.77
C LYS A 480 -42.98 154.84 -27.52
N ARG A 481 -43.20 155.56 -26.42
CA ARG A 481 -42.53 155.26 -25.13
C ARG A 481 -43.04 153.96 -24.51
N LYS A 482 -44.35 153.70 -24.55
CA LYS A 482 -44.96 152.45 -24.04
C LYS A 482 -44.48 151.22 -24.83
N GLU A 483 -44.42 151.29 -26.16
CA GLU A 483 -43.89 150.19 -26.99
C GLU A 483 -42.41 149.88 -26.71
N LYS A 484 -41.55 150.92 -26.60
CA LYS A 484 -40.13 150.71 -26.23
C LYS A 484 -40.00 150.07 -24.84
N HIS A 485 -40.87 150.45 -23.91
CA HIS A 485 -40.87 149.88 -22.57
C HIS A 485 -41.29 148.41 -22.57
N GLU A 486 -42.36 148.07 -23.29
CA GLU A 486 -42.82 146.69 -23.38
C GLU A 486 -41.75 145.78 -24.00
N LYS A 487 -41.04 146.27 -25.03
CA LYS A 487 -39.91 145.56 -25.62
C LYS A 487 -38.76 145.33 -24.61
N GLN A 488 -38.38 146.36 -23.85
CA GLN A 488 -37.37 146.23 -22.78
C GLN A 488 -37.78 145.25 -21.68
N LEU A 489 -39.09 145.13 -21.39
CA LEU A 489 -39.59 144.18 -20.40
C LEU A 489 -39.45 142.73 -20.91
N ARG A 490 -39.79 142.47 -22.18
CA ARG A 490 -39.65 141.15 -22.80
C ARG A 490 -38.20 140.70 -22.91
N GLU A 491 -37.29 141.58 -23.37
CA GLU A 491 -35.86 141.27 -23.45
C GLU A 491 -35.28 140.86 -22.08
N LYS A 492 -35.64 141.59 -21.01
CA LYS A 492 -35.22 141.24 -19.64
C LYS A 492 -35.83 139.95 -19.12
N GLN A 493 -37.07 139.61 -19.51
CA GLN A 493 -37.70 138.33 -19.14
C GLN A 493 -37.00 137.15 -19.83
N GLU A 494 -36.62 137.28 -21.10
CA GLU A 494 -35.86 136.24 -21.81
C GLU A 494 -34.46 136.03 -21.21
N GLU A 495 -33.78 137.09 -20.77
CA GLU A 495 -32.49 136.97 -20.08
C GLU A 495 -32.61 136.17 -18.78
N LEU A 496 -33.67 136.43 -18.00
CA LEU A 496 -33.99 135.67 -16.79
C LEU A 496 -34.24 134.17 -17.08
N GLU A 497 -34.94 133.86 -18.17
CA GLU A 497 -35.22 132.46 -18.55
C GLU A 497 -33.97 131.72 -19.06
N LYS A 498 -33.15 132.36 -19.91
CA LYS A 498 -31.87 131.80 -20.37
C LYS A 498 -30.92 131.53 -19.21
N MET A 499 -30.91 132.40 -18.21
CA MET A 499 -30.12 132.22 -17.00
C MET A 499 -30.59 131.00 -16.19
N LYS A 500 -31.91 130.80 -16.03
CA LYS A 500 -32.46 129.62 -15.34
C LYS A 500 -32.08 128.30 -16.03
N LYS A 501 -32.23 128.20 -17.36
CA LYS A 501 -31.91 126.98 -18.12
C LYS A 501 -30.44 126.57 -18.03
N ARG A 502 -29.50 127.53 -18.02
CA ARG A 502 -28.07 127.24 -17.84
C ARG A 502 -27.77 126.62 -16.48
N PHE A 503 -28.36 127.18 -15.42
CA PHE A 503 -28.17 126.66 -14.06
C PHE A 503 -28.75 125.26 -13.86
N GLU A 504 -29.85 124.92 -14.53
CA GLU A 504 -30.44 123.59 -14.46
C GLU A 504 -29.55 122.53 -15.12
N LYS A 505 -28.98 122.84 -16.29
CA LYS A 505 -28.06 121.96 -17.00
C LYS A 505 -26.79 121.65 -16.19
N GLU A 506 -26.17 122.66 -15.58
CA GLU A 506 -25.00 122.47 -14.71
C GLU A 506 -25.29 121.57 -13.49
N ARG A 507 -26.52 121.61 -12.96
CA ARG A 507 -26.93 120.74 -11.84
C ARG A 507 -27.11 119.29 -12.29
N GLU A 508 -27.62 119.08 -13.49
CA GLU A 508 -27.86 117.73 -14.03
C GLU A 508 -26.57 117.02 -14.41
N GLU A 509 -25.64 117.72 -15.08
CA GLU A 509 -24.30 117.17 -15.39
C GLU A 509 -23.53 116.77 -14.13
N LYS A 510 -23.64 117.55 -13.05
CA LYS A 510 -23.02 117.20 -11.76
C LYS A 510 -23.68 115.99 -11.09
N ARG A 511 -24.98 115.78 -11.27
CA ARG A 511 -25.69 114.60 -10.71
C ARG A 511 -25.28 113.31 -11.42
N GLN A 512 -25.14 113.35 -12.74
CA GLN A 512 -24.73 112.18 -13.52
C GLN A 512 -23.33 111.68 -13.13
N LYS A 513 -22.36 112.59 -12.97
CA LYS A 513 -21.00 112.22 -12.55
C LYS A 513 -20.93 111.51 -11.19
N ILE A 514 -21.73 111.96 -10.22
CA ILE A 514 -21.79 111.35 -8.87
C ILE A 514 -22.38 109.94 -8.96
N GLU A 515 -23.41 109.74 -9.78
CA GLU A 515 -24.07 108.43 -9.91
C GLU A 515 -23.19 107.40 -10.66
N GLU A 516 -22.44 107.83 -11.67
CA GLU A 516 -21.45 106.98 -12.36
C GLU A 516 -20.33 106.51 -11.40
N GLU A 517 -19.83 107.41 -10.55
CA GLU A 517 -18.81 107.09 -9.56
C GLU A 517 -19.32 106.05 -8.53
N ARG A 518 -20.57 106.18 -8.06
CA ARG A 518 -21.23 105.20 -7.18
C ARG A 518 -21.38 103.83 -7.83
N GLN A 519 -21.78 103.77 -9.09
CA GLN A 519 -21.91 102.50 -9.81
C GLN A 519 -20.56 101.78 -9.95
N LYS A 520 -19.48 102.54 -10.18
CA LYS A 520 -18.12 101.98 -10.25
C LYS A 520 -17.71 101.38 -8.90
N GLN A 521 -17.89 102.11 -7.80
CA GLN A 521 -17.57 101.61 -6.45
C GLN A 521 -18.36 100.36 -6.07
N ARG A 522 -19.65 100.29 -6.47
CA ARG A 522 -20.50 99.12 -6.21
C ARG A 522 -19.97 97.87 -6.93
N ARG A 523 -19.55 97.99 -8.19
CA ARG A 523 -18.99 96.86 -8.96
C ARG A 523 -17.69 96.35 -8.36
N GLU A 524 -16.80 97.24 -7.95
CA GLU A 524 -15.54 96.88 -7.28
C GLU A 524 -15.79 96.14 -5.96
N ARG A 525 -16.84 96.49 -5.22
CA ARG A 525 -17.25 95.79 -4.00
C ARG A 525 -17.76 94.37 -4.27
N GLU A 526 -18.67 94.23 -5.24
CA GLU A 526 -19.26 92.93 -5.61
C GLU A 526 -18.22 91.97 -6.22
N GLU A 527 -17.17 92.48 -6.86
CA GLU A 527 -16.04 91.68 -7.37
C GLU A 527 -15.13 91.20 -6.24
N LYS A 528 -14.77 92.08 -5.29
CA LYS A 528 -13.95 91.70 -4.13
C LYS A 528 -14.65 90.70 -3.21
N GLU A 529 -15.96 90.85 -2.99
CA GLU A 529 -16.73 89.90 -2.18
C GLU A 529 -16.78 88.50 -2.82
N ARG A 530 -16.87 88.42 -4.16
CA ARG A 530 -16.77 87.16 -4.90
C ARG A 530 -15.40 86.50 -4.80
N GLU A 531 -14.32 87.27 -4.92
CA GLU A 531 -12.96 86.75 -4.73
C GLU A 531 -12.75 86.13 -3.34
N TYR A 532 -13.33 86.71 -2.28
CA TYR A 532 -13.22 86.15 -0.93
C TYR A 532 -13.99 84.83 -0.78
N GLU A 533 -15.20 84.74 -1.33
CA GLU A 533 -16.01 83.51 -1.24
C GLU A 533 -15.42 82.38 -2.12
N GLU A 534 -14.84 82.71 -3.27
CA GLU A 534 -14.09 81.75 -4.10
C GLU A 534 -12.87 81.21 -3.37
N LYS A 535 -12.03 82.07 -2.77
CA LYS A 535 -10.87 81.62 -1.98
C LYS A 535 -11.25 80.75 -0.79
N LYS A 536 -12.35 81.07 -0.12
CA LYS A 536 -12.88 80.28 0.99
C LYS A 536 -13.35 78.90 0.55
N THR A 537 -14.10 78.81 -0.55
CA THR A 537 -14.61 77.53 -1.08
C THR A 537 -13.50 76.68 -1.69
N GLU A 538 -12.50 77.28 -2.34
CA GLU A 538 -11.31 76.58 -2.84
C GLU A 538 -10.50 75.96 -1.70
N MET A 539 -10.31 76.73 -0.61
CA MET A 539 -9.68 76.25 0.61
C MET A 539 -10.45 75.06 1.21
N GLU A 540 -11.77 75.15 1.35
CA GLU A 540 -12.60 74.06 1.89
C GLU A 540 -12.50 72.77 1.04
N ARG A 541 -12.54 72.88 -0.30
CA ARG A 541 -12.42 71.73 -1.21
C ARG A 541 -11.05 71.05 -1.14
N TYR A 542 -9.98 71.84 -1.05
CA TYR A 542 -8.63 71.30 -0.92
C TYR A 542 -8.48 70.44 0.35
N TYR A 543 -9.12 70.85 1.45
CA TYR A 543 -9.11 70.08 2.70
C TYR A 543 -9.95 68.81 2.64
N GLU A 544 -11.10 68.86 1.99
CA GLU A 544 -11.96 67.69 1.83
C GLU A 544 -11.24 66.59 1.02
N GLN A 545 -10.49 66.97 -0.02
CA GLN A 545 -9.63 66.06 -0.79
C GLN A 545 -8.52 65.44 0.05
N LEU A 546 -7.76 66.25 0.80
CA LEU A 546 -6.70 65.75 1.69
C LEU A 546 -7.24 64.79 2.75
N GLU A 547 -8.43 65.06 3.29
CA GLU A 547 -9.04 64.17 4.27
C GLU A 547 -9.47 62.83 3.66
N GLN A 548 -9.95 62.87 2.42
CA GLN A 548 -10.38 61.69 1.68
C GLN A 548 -9.18 60.80 1.30
N GLU A 549 -8.11 61.36 0.72
CA GLU A 549 -6.88 60.61 0.37
C GLU A 549 -6.28 59.91 1.59
N ARG A 550 -6.22 60.62 2.73
CA ARG A 550 -5.75 60.05 4.00
C ARG A 550 -6.61 58.88 4.48
N LYS A 551 -7.95 59.00 4.43
CA LYS A 551 -8.87 57.91 4.83
C LYS A 551 -8.70 56.68 3.94
N GLU A 552 -8.55 56.88 2.63
CA GLU A 552 -8.34 55.79 1.69
C GLU A 552 -6.99 55.10 1.88
N GLU A 553 -5.93 55.85 2.17
CA GLU A 553 -4.62 55.28 2.49
C GLU A 553 -4.64 54.45 3.78
N TRP A 554 -5.35 54.92 4.80
CA TRP A 554 -5.54 54.18 6.06
C TRP A 554 -6.27 52.85 5.84
N GLU A 555 -7.41 52.87 5.13
CA GLU A 555 -8.17 51.65 4.82
C GLU A 555 -7.41 50.67 3.92
N ARG A 556 -6.49 51.16 3.08
CA ARG A 556 -5.63 50.30 2.26
C ARG A 556 -4.61 49.56 3.13
N ARG A 557 -3.86 50.29 3.96
CA ARG A 557 -2.86 49.69 4.87
C ARG A 557 -3.47 48.67 5.82
N LYS A 558 -4.65 48.98 6.37
CA LYS A 558 -5.38 48.08 7.26
C LYS A 558 -5.75 46.76 6.57
N ARG A 559 -6.23 46.82 5.33
CA ARG A 559 -6.56 45.63 4.52
C ARG A 559 -5.32 44.79 4.20
N ASP A 560 -4.23 45.41 3.74
CA ASP A 560 -2.99 44.71 3.38
C ASP A 560 -2.40 43.99 4.60
N ASP A 561 -2.43 44.63 5.78
CA ASP A 561 -1.97 43.99 7.03
C ASP A 561 -2.87 42.84 7.48
N GLU A 562 -4.19 42.97 7.30
CA GLU A 562 -5.16 41.92 7.65
C GLU A 562 -5.02 40.70 6.74
N GLU A 563 -4.81 40.91 5.44
CA GLU A 563 -4.60 39.86 4.45
C GLU A 563 -3.29 39.08 4.71
N ARG A 564 -2.16 39.77 4.91
CA ARG A 564 -0.88 39.12 5.27
C ARG A 564 -1.01 38.23 6.51
N ARG A 565 -1.73 38.72 7.53
CA ARG A 565 -1.98 37.97 8.78
C ARG A 565 -2.90 36.77 8.57
N GLU A 566 -3.93 36.91 7.74
CA GLU A 566 -4.82 35.79 7.40
C GLU A 566 -4.05 34.68 6.67
N GLU A 567 -3.13 35.03 5.77
CA GLU A 567 -2.26 34.06 5.11
C GLU A 567 -1.35 33.31 6.09
N GLU A 568 -0.73 34.00 7.05
CA GLU A 568 0.12 33.37 8.06
C GLU A 568 -0.67 32.45 9.00
N ARG A 569 -1.89 32.85 9.38
CA ARG A 569 -2.83 31.98 10.11
C ARG A 569 -3.19 30.74 9.30
N LYS A 570 -3.54 30.91 8.01
CA LYS A 570 -3.84 29.80 7.10
C LYS A 570 -2.67 28.83 6.97
N ARG A 571 -1.42 29.32 6.86
CA ARG A 571 -0.21 28.47 6.82
C ARG A 571 -0.03 27.67 8.10
N SER A 572 -0.24 28.29 9.25
CA SER A 572 -0.08 27.64 10.56
C SER A 572 -1.17 26.59 10.81
N VAL A 573 -2.42 26.89 10.45
CA VAL A 573 -3.54 25.92 10.52
C VAL A 573 -3.27 24.72 9.62
N ARG A 574 -2.82 24.92 8.38
CA ARG A 574 -2.46 23.81 7.47
C ARG A 574 -1.40 22.90 8.07
N MET A 575 -0.35 23.46 8.68
CA MET A 575 0.71 22.67 9.31
C MET A 575 0.18 21.82 10.48
N ILE A 576 -0.75 22.34 11.28
CA ILE A 576 -1.41 21.59 12.37
C ILE A 576 -2.34 20.50 11.79
N GLU A 577 -3.11 20.82 10.74
CA GLU A 577 -3.99 19.86 10.07
C GLU A 577 -3.21 18.70 9.42
N ASP A 578 -2.05 18.98 8.84
CA ASP A 578 -1.19 17.95 8.24
C ASP A 578 -0.66 16.99 9.31
N LEU A 579 -0.23 17.50 10.47
CA LEU A 579 0.15 16.67 11.62
C LEU A 579 -1.02 15.84 12.15
N LYS A 580 -2.23 16.39 12.19
CA LYS A 580 -3.45 15.64 12.58
C LYS A 580 -3.79 14.54 11.58
N ARG A 581 -3.67 14.82 10.28
CA ARG A 581 -3.87 13.82 9.23
C ARG A 581 -2.87 12.67 9.36
N GLU A 582 -1.59 12.96 9.60
CA GLU A 582 -0.59 11.92 9.87
C GLU A 582 -0.96 11.05 11.09
N GLN A 583 -1.46 11.67 12.18
CA GLN A 583 -1.92 10.93 13.35
C GLN A 583 -3.16 10.07 13.07
N GLU A 584 -4.14 10.59 12.32
CA GLU A 584 -5.34 9.84 11.93
C GLU A 584 -5.02 8.68 10.99
N GLU A 585 -4.13 8.88 10.01
CA GLU A 585 -3.64 7.80 9.16
C GLU A 585 -2.94 6.72 9.98
N MET A 586 -2.10 7.12 10.95
CA MET A 586 -1.45 6.18 11.86
C MET A 586 -2.48 5.40 12.68
N LYS A 587 -3.49 6.05 13.26
CA LYS A 587 -4.57 5.36 14.01
C LYS A 587 -5.38 4.42 13.13
N LYS A 588 -5.72 4.84 11.91
CA LYS A 588 -6.47 4.02 10.96
C LYS A 588 -5.69 2.74 10.60
N ARG A 589 -4.38 2.85 10.36
CA ARG A 589 -3.51 1.70 10.16
C ARG A 589 -3.48 0.78 11.39
N GLU A 590 -3.57 1.33 12.61
CA GLU A 590 -3.66 0.52 13.85
C GLU A 590 -4.96 -0.28 13.94
N GLU A 591 -6.09 0.34 13.62
CA GLU A 591 -7.38 -0.33 13.60
C GLU A 591 -7.46 -1.40 12.50
N GLU A 592 -6.90 -1.11 11.32
CA GLU A 592 -6.78 -2.07 10.22
C GLU A 592 -5.93 -3.27 10.62
N ASP A 593 -4.76 -3.05 11.23
CA ASP A 593 -3.91 -4.12 11.76
C ASP A 593 -4.62 -4.93 12.86
N LYS A 594 -5.39 -4.28 13.75
CA LYS A 594 -6.18 -4.97 14.78
C LYS A 594 -7.27 -5.86 14.18
N LYS A 595 -8.00 -5.35 13.19
CA LYS A 595 -9.01 -6.14 12.45
C LYS A 595 -8.37 -7.33 11.72
N ARG A 596 -7.21 -7.13 11.10
CA ARG A 596 -6.43 -8.22 10.49
C ARG A 596 -6.03 -9.26 11.53
N LYS A 597 -5.49 -8.87 12.69
CA LYS A 597 -5.17 -9.80 13.79
C LYS A 597 -6.37 -10.63 14.22
N GLU A 598 -7.52 -10.01 14.45
CA GLU A 598 -8.76 -10.73 14.83
C GLU A 598 -9.21 -11.71 13.73
N GLN A 599 -9.04 -11.35 12.46
CA GLN A 599 -9.40 -12.20 11.33
C GLN A 599 -8.45 -13.40 11.19
N GLU A 600 -7.15 -13.17 11.35
CA GLU A 600 -6.12 -14.22 11.34
C GLU A 600 -6.26 -15.20 12.52
N GLU A 601 -6.65 -14.70 13.70
CA GLU A 601 -6.93 -15.52 14.88
C GLU A 601 -8.17 -16.39 14.66
N LYS A 602 -9.25 -15.81 14.11
CA LYS A 602 -10.44 -16.57 13.69
C LYS A 602 -10.08 -17.66 12.69
N GLU A 603 -9.22 -17.34 11.70
CA GLU A 603 -8.77 -18.30 10.70
C GLU A 603 -7.91 -19.42 11.31
N ARG A 604 -6.97 -19.09 12.22
CA ARG A 604 -6.18 -20.06 12.99
C ARG A 604 -7.06 -21.01 13.81
N VAL A 605 -8.16 -20.53 14.40
CA VAL A 605 -9.08 -21.38 15.19
C VAL A 605 -9.97 -22.25 14.29
N MET A 606 -10.34 -21.76 13.11
CA MET A 606 -11.25 -22.47 12.20
C MET A 606 -10.54 -23.53 11.35
N LYS A 607 -9.28 -23.31 10.94
CA LYS A 607 -8.52 -24.23 10.07
C LYS A 607 -8.43 -25.66 10.61
N PRO A 608 -8.05 -25.91 11.89
CA PRO A 608 -7.97 -27.25 12.45
C PRO A 608 -9.34 -27.93 12.55
N LYS A 609 -10.40 -27.16 12.80
CA LYS A 609 -11.79 -27.69 12.84
C LYS A 609 -12.24 -28.17 11.46
N HIS A 610 -11.89 -27.44 10.41
CA HIS A 610 -12.18 -27.84 9.04
C HIS A 610 -11.36 -29.06 8.61
N GLU A 611 -10.06 -29.10 8.92
CA GLU A 611 -9.21 -30.25 8.64
C GLU A 611 -9.67 -31.51 9.38
N GLY A 612 -10.07 -31.39 10.65
CA GLY A 612 -10.65 -32.49 11.43
C GLY A 612 -11.93 -33.03 10.80
N LYS A 613 -12.83 -32.16 10.33
CA LYS A 613 -14.04 -32.58 9.59
C LYS A 613 -13.69 -33.30 8.28
N ILE A 614 -12.71 -32.81 7.52
CA ILE A 614 -12.26 -33.45 6.27
C ILE A 614 -11.65 -34.82 6.55
N LYS A 615 -10.79 -34.95 7.57
CA LYS A 615 -10.21 -36.24 7.98
C LYS A 615 -11.30 -37.24 8.40
N LEU A 616 -12.30 -36.79 9.15
CA LEU A 616 -13.42 -37.64 9.57
C LEU A 616 -14.25 -38.11 8.37
N MET A 617 -14.51 -37.22 7.41
CA MET A 617 -15.21 -37.57 6.16
C MET A 617 -14.42 -38.59 5.33
N LYS A 618 -13.11 -38.38 5.17
CA LYS A 618 -12.23 -39.32 4.45
C LYS A 618 -12.21 -40.70 5.12
N LYS A 619 -12.06 -40.75 6.45
CA LYS A 619 -12.07 -42.01 7.21
C LYS A 619 -13.40 -42.75 7.05
N LYS A 620 -14.54 -42.05 7.10
CA LYS A 620 -15.85 -42.65 6.87
C LYS A 620 -15.97 -43.28 5.48
N HIS A 621 -15.53 -42.58 4.44
CA HIS A 621 -15.54 -43.12 3.08
C HIS A 621 -14.59 -44.31 2.90
N GLU A 622 -13.43 -44.29 3.57
CA GLU A 622 -12.47 -45.39 3.55
C GLU A 622 -13.01 -46.64 4.26
N ASP A 623 -13.63 -46.46 5.44
CA ASP A 623 -14.29 -47.54 6.19
C ASP A 623 -15.50 -48.12 5.41
N GLU A 624 -16.28 -47.27 4.72
CA GLU A 624 -17.37 -47.71 3.83
C GLU A 624 -16.86 -48.51 2.63
N ALA A 625 -15.80 -48.03 1.97
CA ALA A 625 -15.17 -48.73 0.86
C ALA A 625 -14.59 -50.09 1.30
N ARG A 626 -14.02 -50.17 2.50
CA ARG A 626 -13.50 -51.41 3.07
C ARG A 626 -14.62 -52.43 3.33
N LYS A 627 -15.74 -52.00 3.92
CA LYS A 627 -16.91 -52.86 4.10
C LYS A 627 -17.44 -53.40 2.78
N GLN A 628 -17.55 -52.55 1.75
CA GLN A 628 -17.98 -53.00 0.42
C GLN A 628 -17.01 -54.02 -0.19
N ALA A 629 -15.69 -53.85 0.02
CA ALA A 629 -14.69 -54.81 -0.44
C ALA A 629 -14.77 -56.15 0.32
N GLU A 630 -15.00 -56.11 1.64
CA GLU A 630 -15.22 -57.29 2.48
C GLU A 630 -16.48 -58.05 2.03
N GLU A 631 -17.61 -57.36 1.83
CA GLU A 631 -18.86 -57.96 1.32
C GLU A 631 -18.68 -58.59 -0.08
N PHE A 632 -17.90 -57.94 -0.95
CA PHE A 632 -17.61 -58.47 -2.28
C PHE A 632 -16.72 -59.72 -2.25
N ASN A 633 -15.75 -59.75 -1.32
CA ASN A 633 -14.89 -60.93 -1.12
C ASN A 633 -15.68 -62.10 -0.54
N ASP A 634 -16.55 -61.87 0.45
CA ASP A 634 -17.45 -62.88 1.01
C ASP A 634 -18.36 -63.48 -0.08
N PHE A 635 -18.90 -62.64 -0.97
CA PHE A 635 -19.70 -63.10 -2.09
C PHE A 635 -18.89 -63.95 -3.07
N ARG A 636 -17.65 -63.53 -3.38
CA ARG A 636 -16.74 -64.28 -4.26
C ARG A 636 -16.40 -65.64 -3.67
N GLU A 637 -16.07 -65.70 -2.38
CA GLU A 637 -15.71 -66.95 -1.69
C GLU A 637 -16.88 -67.95 -1.67
N LYS A 638 -18.10 -67.47 -1.39
CA LYS A 638 -19.33 -68.29 -1.49
C LYS A 638 -19.56 -68.81 -2.91
N LYS A 639 -19.31 -67.98 -3.93
CA LYS A 639 -19.41 -68.39 -5.33
C LYS A 639 -18.38 -69.47 -5.67
N GLU A 640 -17.14 -69.33 -5.20
CA GLU A 640 -16.06 -70.30 -5.40
C GLU A 640 -16.39 -71.64 -4.74
N GLN A 641 -16.90 -71.61 -3.50
CA GLN A 641 -17.36 -72.80 -2.77
C GLN A 641 -18.47 -73.52 -3.54
N HIS A 642 -19.47 -72.78 -4.04
CA HIS A 642 -20.55 -73.37 -4.83
C HIS A 642 -20.06 -74.00 -6.15
N ILE A 643 -19.04 -73.40 -6.79
CA ILE A 643 -18.40 -73.97 -7.98
C ILE A 643 -17.67 -75.28 -7.62
N GLN A 644 -16.96 -75.33 -6.50
CA GLN A 644 -16.29 -76.54 -6.03
C GLN A 644 -17.28 -77.66 -5.69
N GLU A 645 -18.41 -77.34 -5.03
CA GLU A 645 -19.49 -78.30 -4.77
C GLU A 645 -20.08 -78.86 -6.07
N LEU A 646 -20.35 -77.99 -7.05
CA LEU A 646 -20.82 -78.41 -8.37
C LEU A 646 -19.82 -79.31 -9.08
N GLN A 647 -18.52 -79.01 -8.99
CA GLN A 647 -17.45 -79.84 -9.55
C GLN A 647 -17.38 -81.22 -8.87
N GLN A 648 -17.48 -81.29 -7.55
CA GLN A 648 -17.53 -82.55 -6.81
C GLN A 648 -18.72 -83.41 -7.25
N MET A 649 -19.91 -82.82 -7.35
CA MET A 649 -21.09 -83.54 -7.84
C MET A 649 -20.92 -84.04 -9.28
N LEU A 650 -20.25 -83.26 -10.13
CA LEU A 650 -19.96 -83.63 -11.52
C LEU A 650 -18.99 -84.83 -11.59
N ASP A 651 -17.94 -84.82 -10.77
CA ASP A 651 -16.96 -85.90 -10.70
C ASP A 651 -17.55 -87.17 -10.09
N GLU A 652 -18.41 -87.05 -9.07
CA GLU A 652 -19.20 -88.16 -8.50
C GLU A 652 -20.06 -88.81 -9.59
N ARG A 653 -20.76 -88.00 -10.38
CA ARG A 653 -21.62 -88.48 -11.47
C ARG A 653 -20.83 -89.12 -12.61
N LYS A 654 -19.63 -88.61 -12.92
CA LYS A 654 -18.70 -89.25 -13.88
C LYS A 654 -18.25 -90.62 -13.37
N ARG A 655 -17.86 -90.75 -12.11
CA ARG A 655 -17.49 -92.05 -11.52
C ARG A 655 -18.63 -93.06 -11.57
N GLN A 656 -19.85 -92.61 -11.28
CA GLN A 656 -21.05 -93.45 -11.42
C GLN A 656 -21.27 -93.89 -12.87
N HIS A 657 -21.07 -93.00 -13.84
CA HIS A 657 -21.17 -93.34 -15.26
C HIS A 657 -20.09 -94.35 -15.68
N GLU A 658 -18.83 -94.17 -15.29
CA GLU A 658 -17.74 -95.10 -15.57
C GLU A 658 -18.00 -96.49 -14.96
N LEU A 659 -18.58 -96.53 -13.75
CA LEU A 659 -18.96 -97.78 -13.10
C LEU A 659 -20.08 -98.50 -13.88
N MET A 660 -21.12 -97.76 -14.28
CA MET A 660 -22.20 -98.28 -15.14
C MET A 660 -21.68 -98.80 -16.47
N GLU A 661 -20.73 -98.09 -17.08
CA GLU A 661 -20.12 -98.47 -18.35
C GLU A 661 -19.30 -99.76 -18.22
N LYS A 662 -18.53 -99.91 -17.13
CA LYS A 662 -17.86 -101.18 -16.79
C LYS A 662 -18.86 -102.32 -16.58
N GLN A 663 -19.90 -102.09 -15.79
CA GLN A 663 -20.94 -103.10 -15.56
C GLN A 663 -21.61 -103.52 -16.87
N TYR A 664 -21.86 -102.59 -17.78
CA TYR A 664 -22.41 -102.88 -19.11
C TYR A 664 -21.44 -103.71 -19.97
N GLN A 665 -20.14 -103.38 -19.97
CA GLN A 665 -19.11 -104.17 -20.66
C GLN A 665 -19.02 -105.59 -20.11
N ASP A 666 -18.99 -105.76 -18.78
CA ASP A 666 -18.93 -107.06 -18.13
C ASP A 666 -20.17 -107.91 -18.50
N LEU A 667 -21.35 -107.30 -18.52
CA LEU A 667 -22.59 -107.97 -18.93
C LEU A 667 -22.55 -108.39 -20.41
N GLN A 668 -21.96 -107.58 -21.29
CA GLN A 668 -21.77 -107.94 -22.70
C GLN A 668 -20.81 -109.12 -22.87
N VAL A 669 -19.72 -109.15 -22.10
CA VAL A 669 -18.77 -110.27 -22.11
C VAL A 669 -19.47 -111.55 -21.64
N GLN A 670 -20.17 -111.50 -20.51
CA GLN A 670 -20.87 -112.63 -19.94
C GLN A 670 -21.97 -113.16 -20.88
N LYS A 671 -22.77 -112.27 -21.48
CA LYS A 671 -23.75 -112.62 -22.52
C LYS A 671 -23.10 -113.20 -23.78
N GLY A 672 -21.95 -112.66 -24.17
CA GLY A 672 -21.16 -113.18 -25.30
C GLY A 672 -20.62 -114.59 -25.07
N GLU A 673 -20.22 -114.90 -23.83
CA GLU A 673 -19.81 -116.23 -23.40
C GLU A 673 -20.99 -117.20 -23.37
N GLU A 674 -22.13 -116.82 -22.77
CA GLU A 674 -23.38 -117.61 -22.81
C GLU A 674 -23.81 -117.91 -24.25
N ILE A 675 -23.75 -116.93 -25.15
CA ILE A 675 -24.07 -117.12 -26.57
C ILE A 675 -23.09 -118.10 -27.23
N LYS A 676 -21.79 -118.03 -26.91
CA LYS A 676 -20.79 -118.98 -27.42
C LYS A 676 -21.04 -120.40 -26.92
N GLU A 677 -21.39 -120.57 -25.65
CA GLU A 677 -21.74 -121.87 -25.09
C GLU A 677 -22.98 -122.45 -25.77
N LEU A 678 -24.04 -121.66 -25.91
CA LEU A 678 -25.25 -122.06 -26.63
C LEU A 678 -24.96 -122.40 -28.10
N LEU A 679 -24.08 -121.65 -28.79
CA LEU A 679 -23.67 -121.96 -30.15
C LEU A 679 -22.90 -123.28 -30.24
N GLN A 680 -21.98 -123.56 -29.30
CA GLN A 680 -21.29 -124.85 -29.22
C GLN A 680 -22.26 -126.00 -28.92
N GLU A 681 -23.28 -125.75 -28.13
CA GLU A 681 -24.30 -126.74 -27.78
C GLU A 681 -25.23 -127.03 -28.97
N VAL A 682 -25.62 -125.99 -29.71
CA VAL A 682 -26.31 -126.12 -31.01
C VAL A 682 -25.46 -126.88 -32.03
N GLU A 683 -24.15 -126.64 -32.07
CA GLU A 683 -23.22 -127.35 -32.95
C GLU A 683 -23.06 -128.83 -32.55
N LYS A 684 -23.00 -129.13 -31.25
CA LYS A 684 -23.05 -130.51 -30.71
C LYS A 684 -24.36 -131.21 -31.06
N LEU A 685 -25.50 -130.51 -31.02
CA LEU A 685 -26.81 -131.05 -31.42
C LEU A 685 -26.89 -131.28 -32.93
N LYS A 686 -26.34 -130.37 -33.75
CA LYS A 686 -26.18 -130.58 -35.21
C LYS A 686 -25.37 -131.84 -35.50
N ASN A 687 -24.25 -132.03 -34.81
CA ASN A 687 -23.38 -133.20 -34.96
C ASN A 687 -24.00 -134.51 -34.42
N LYS A 688 -24.93 -134.44 -33.46
CA LYS A 688 -25.76 -135.60 -33.05
C LYS A 688 -26.86 -135.94 -34.06
N SER A 689 -27.39 -134.97 -34.81
CA SER A 689 -28.39 -135.22 -35.87
C SER A 689 -27.78 -135.78 -37.16
N GLY A 690 -26.46 -135.66 -37.35
CA GLY A 690 -25.72 -136.20 -38.50
C GLY A 690 -25.46 -137.71 -38.46
N LYS A 691 -25.91 -138.44 -37.43
CA LYS A 691 -25.91 -139.91 -37.36
C LYS A 691 -27.33 -140.45 -37.26
N CYS A 692 -28.16 -140.09 -38.23
CA CYS A 692 -29.34 -140.87 -38.61
C CYS A 692 -29.14 -141.26 -40.08
N VAL A 693 -28.41 -142.37 -40.28
CA VAL A 693 -28.34 -143.08 -41.56
C VAL A 693 -29.59 -143.94 -41.65
N ILE A 694 -30.42 -143.67 -42.65
CA ILE A 694 -31.25 -144.68 -43.28
C ILE A 694 -30.33 -145.41 -44.27
N LEU A 695 -30.19 -146.73 -44.04
CA LEU A 695 -29.43 -147.76 -44.77
C LEU A 695 -27.89 -147.70 -44.67
#